data_AF-A0A819T7B1-F1
#
_entry.id   AF-A0A819T7B1-F1
#
_cell.length_a   1.000
_cell.length_b   1.000
_cell.length_c   1.000
_cell.angle_alpha   90.00
_cell.angle_beta   90.00
_cell.angle_gamma   90.00
#
_symmetry.space_group_name_H-M   'P 1'
#
loop_
_entity.id
_entity.type
_entity.pdbx_description
1 polymer ?
#
loop_
_entity_poly.entity_id
_entity_poly.type
_entity_poly.pdbx_seq_one_letter_code
_entity_poly.pdbx_strand_id
1 'polypeptide(L)'
;MTDTTYATGPSLSLHIELSKQDELYDLHTHLMGMGNADFWINTILLNETILPTNKHFEDDVIRKRLGPLIWDKNSNVFYGREHVATVVYNLREDPNGPTYIPGSVHKAIFDELHIQELGREMDHLGISFKEDFSYDVVLKREDLKKAFSLSNSNSDVVQVILEERLGVYEQTESYRSPFKHWIIFNARKQKMEIVCGMTVEELRKLIDGESAMEHIYNPVQHDARAHIINAFSMCNDDGTLPRSIDYHSFRGQFTPEFYPRHFALKDSLYEQRLDLLALLLQHVLQRYQTCSPPVTYCEFSVGVGDLSKPWIFDIFSSFPSQSDISKSEERSHPICSTSFGKLIQEFPWLKPKFAHCVTYRFLAGFNRQCINLTDVDKNDAANSNPANNNLANNDLDDNEIKQYKQEEAIQLLAKAPQEAIHRMLSEIVKSKKRESSTRFESLEKELKKLDDIEKKYANFYHWVVGLDLCGDELGYPYCPFVSTKFIEHVNKVRNANDGNPNYGLRIHGGENVAAVNSTLPGYHLFVSYMYIVVLSIQYLQQELKHGIRIGHGVAFDIILNYNEEKKNQSQRKSSVLMAEMKRILKKILKTIPLEVNITSNYYLLGQSVRRGNGKETHSLKTFFDFGIPIVLSTDNDGIWPIDQCILKHVGHHSVAAEFCRAIYSGIIINEGNLGNVIKNSKTYCFDKELGTLRKTDTKKKEPEEEFQIPMVVLHPKLISYIMKTFYKVAPVNGNNPFYEYCKARNGELTDDKYELSDEKCISLAPVALAITYLTHSEWAQLNSCKLEYDIMFANSQNNQSKNFETVRKECKNIYNKFMKGNVINLTADHDMTITEDGNSFTSVKFMSIPPSSEISTLKQIAEKVTQSESKVSIIFGFCSTLDIKETVKYL
;
A
#
# COMPACT_ATOMS: atom_id res chain seq x y z
N MET A 1 -0.41 14.78 42.49
CA MET A 1 -1.85 14.48 42.32
C MET A 1 -1.95 13.19 41.54
N THR A 2 -1.95 12.08 42.26
CA THR A 2 -1.98 10.70 41.77
C THR A 2 -3.28 10.10 42.30
N ASP A 3 -4.31 10.05 41.46
CA ASP A 3 -5.48 9.17 41.61
C ASP A 3 -6.47 9.50 40.49
N THR A 4 -6.16 9.03 39.28
CA THR A 4 -7.23 8.64 38.35
C THR A 4 -7.52 7.19 38.64
N THR A 5 -8.59 6.95 39.39
CA THR A 5 -9.25 5.66 39.54
C THR A 5 -9.57 5.13 38.14
N TYR A 6 -8.66 4.36 37.54
CA TYR A 6 -9.01 3.41 36.50
C TYR A 6 -10.06 2.51 37.12
N ALA A 7 -11.30 2.64 36.65
CA ALA A 7 -12.37 1.73 37.02
C ALA A 7 -11.81 0.31 36.91
N THR A 8 -11.79 -0.40 38.04
CA THR A 8 -11.47 -1.81 38.11
C THR A 8 -12.34 -2.50 37.06
N GLY A 9 -11.74 -2.79 35.90
CA GLY A 9 -12.39 -3.58 34.86
C GLY A 9 -12.88 -4.88 35.50
N PRO A 10 -13.95 -5.50 34.97
CA PRO A 10 -14.51 -6.69 35.56
C PRO A 10 -13.39 -7.69 35.83
N SER A 11 -13.33 -8.16 37.08
CA SER A 11 -12.37 -9.13 37.62
C SER A 11 -12.53 -10.52 37.00
N LEU A 12 -12.60 -10.60 35.68
CA LEU A 12 -12.47 -11.84 34.93
C LEU A 12 -10.99 -12.17 34.89
N SER A 13 -10.55 -12.76 36.00
CA SER A 13 -9.30 -13.48 36.17
C SER A 13 -9.26 -14.71 35.25
N LEU A 14 -9.16 -14.46 33.95
CA LEU A 14 -8.66 -15.45 33.01
C LEU A 14 -7.15 -15.26 32.97
N HIS A 15 -6.43 -16.17 33.63
CA HIS A 15 -4.96 -16.26 33.61
C HIS A 15 -4.47 -16.69 32.23
N ILE A 16 -4.72 -15.88 31.20
CA ILE A 16 -4.16 -16.10 29.86
C ILE A 16 -2.75 -15.54 29.89
N GLU A 17 -1.77 -16.42 29.91
CA GLU A 17 -0.35 -16.07 29.89
C GLU A 17 0.33 -16.77 28.72
N LEU A 18 1.35 -16.10 28.16
CA LEU A 18 2.24 -16.74 27.19
C LEU A 18 3.09 -17.79 27.91
N SER A 19 3.16 -18.98 27.35
CA SER A 19 4.03 -20.03 27.86
C SER A 19 5.47 -19.73 27.44
N LYS A 20 6.44 -20.10 28.30
CA LYS A 20 7.86 -20.08 27.93
C LYS A 20 8.22 -21.03 26.78
N GLN A 21 7.34 -21.98 26.48
CA GLN A 21 7.51 -22.94 25.38
C GLN A 21 6.94 -22.43 24.06
N ASP A 22 6.20 -21.32 24.07
CA ASP A 22 5.67 -20.75 22.84
C ASP A 22 6.79 -20.21 21.96
N GLU A 23 6.61 -20.28 20.65
CA GLU A 23 7.51 -19.69 19.65
C GLU A 23 6.78 -18.56 18.94
N LEU A 24 7.31 -17.34 19.04
CA LEU A 24 6.67 -16.17 18.40
C LEU A 24 7.24 -15.93 17.00
N TYR A 25 6.38 -15.36 16.13
CA TYR A 25 6.69 -15.05 14.74
C TYR A 25 6.28 -13.60 14.50
N ASP A 26 7.14 -12.81 13.84
CA ASP A 26 6.80 -11.45 13.39
C ASP A 26 6.71 -11.41 11.86
N LEU A 27 5.49 -11.42 11.31
CA LEU A 27 5.26 -11.50 9.86
C LEU A 27 5.03 -10.13 9.19
N HIS A 28 4.85 -9.10 10.01
CA HIS A 28 4.63 -7.74 9.56
C HIS A 28 5.60 -6.82 10.26
N THR A 29 6.77 -6.66 9.64
CA THR A 29 7.69 -5.63 10.08
C THR A 29 8.48 -4.99 8.95
N HIS A 30 8.92 -3.74 9.14
CA HIS A 30 9.77 -2.99 8.22
C HIS A 30 11.17 -2.82 8.80
N LEU A 31 12.21 -3.34 8.13
CA LEU A 31 13.58 -3.29 8.66
C LEU A 31 14.04 -1.85 8.91
N MET A 32 13.71 -0.91 8.02
CA MET A 32 14.13 0.50 8.19
C MET A 32 13.39 1.20 9.34
N GLY A 33 12.26 0.67 9.80
CA GLY A 33 11.55 1.13 10.99
C GLY A 33 12.01 0.51 12.30
N MET A 34 13.08 -0.29 12.26
CA MET A 34 13.67 -0.88 13.44
C MET A 34 14.69 0.03 14.12
N GLY A 35 15.09 -0.40 15.33
CA GLY A 35 16.00 0.32 16.22
C GLY A 35 15.29 1.50 16.86
N ASN A 36 15.12 1.45 18.18
CA ASN A 36 14.57 2.57 18.92
C ASN A 36 15.59 3.71 19.07
N ALA A 37 15.15 4.84 19.62
CA ALA A 37 16.01 6.01 19.81
C ALA A 37 17.25 5.70 20.66
N ASP A 38 17.14 4.78 21.64
CA ASP A 38 18.29 4.34 22.43
C ASP A 38 19.37 3.66 21.57
N PHE A 39 18.96 2.75 20.67
CA PHE A 39 19.88 2.17 19.68
C PHE A 39 20.51 3.25 18.80
N TRP A 40 19.70 4.11 18.17
CA TRP A 40 20.23 5.10 17.24
C TRP A 40 21.12 6.14 17.90
N ILE A 41 20.77 6.60 19.09
CA ILE A 41 21.53 7.66 19.76
C ILE A 41 22.69 7.08 20.55
N ASN A 42 22.42 6.20 21.50
CA ASN A 42 23.44 5.76 22.45
C ASN A 42 24.35 4.67 21.85
N THR A 43 23.80 3.79 21.01
CA THR A 43 24.62 2.73 20.37
C THR A 43 25.32 3.22 19.11
N ILE A 44 24.66 4.02 18.27
CA ILE A 44 25.21 4.44 16.97
C ILE A 44 25.80 5.85 17.02
N LEU A 45 24.97 6.88 17.23
CA LEU A 45 25.39 8.27 17.07
C LEU A 45 26.43 8.70 18.11
N LEU A 46 26.33 8.32 19.37
CA LEU A 46 27.28 8.71 20.43
C LEU A 46 28.50 7.78 20.55
N ASN A 47 28.52 6.66 19.81
CA ASN A 47 29.60 5.70 19.90
C ASN A 47 30.67 5.97 18.83
N GLU A 48 31.79 6.60 19.23
CA GLU A 48 32.89 6.93 18.33
C GLU A 48 33.61 5.70 17.75
N THR A 49 33.46 4.53 18.39
CA THR A 49 34.01 3.28 17.85
C THR A 49 33.22 2.79 16.64
N ILE A 50 31.90 3.06 16.61
CA ILE A 50 31.00 2.66 15.52
C ILE A 50 30.94 3.74 14.43
N LEU A 51 30.79 5.00 14.85
CA LEU A 51 30.81 6.18 13.98
C LEU A 51 32.01 7.07 14.34
N PRO A 52 33.23 6.72 13.88
CA PRO A 52 34.40 7.58 14.03
C PRO A 52 34.23 8.91 13.31
N THR A 53 34.81 9.95 13.86
CA THR A 53 34.80 11.30 13.26
C THR A 53 35.93 11.47 12.25
N ASN A 54 35.95 12.58 11.50
CA ASN A 54 37.01 12.88 10.54
C ASN A 54 38.42 12.85 11.15
N LYS A 55 38.56 13.29 12.41
CA LYS A 55 39.84 13.23 13.15
C LYS A 55 40.30 11.79 13.40
N HIS A 56 39.38 10.88 13.70
CA HIS A 56 39.71 9.46 13.91
C HIS A 56 40.23 8.80 12.64
N PHE A 57 39.75 9.24 11.48
CA PHE A 57 40.24 8.80 10.17
C PHE A 57 41.60 9.40 9.78
N GLU A 58 42.27 10.16 10.64
CA GLU A 58 43.72 10.41 10.49
C GLU A 58 44.54 9.14 10.77
N ASP A 59 44.02 8.25 11.61
CA ASP A 59 44.57 6.92 11.86
C ASP A 59 44.34 6.00 10.65
N ASP A 60 45.42 5.51 10.08
CA ASP A 60 45.43 4.61 8.93
C ASP A 60 44.71 3.28 9.22
N VAL A 61 44.80 2.77 10.46
CA VAL A 61 44.10 1.56 10.89
C VAL A 61 42.60 1.79 10.87
N ILE A 62 42.13 2.93 11.37
CA ILE A 62 40.70 3.27 11.36
C ILE A 62 40.21 3.47 9.92
N ARG A 63 40.96 4.16 9.05
CA ARG A 63 40.60 4.29 7.62
C ARG A 63 40.50 2.95 6.92
N LYS A 64 41.52 2.11 7.03
CA LYS A 64 41.52 0.77 6.42
C LYS A 64 40.43 -0.11 6.99
N ARG A 65 40.10 0.07 8.27
CA ARG A 65 39.07 -0.73 8.93
C ARG A 65 37.67 -0.25 8.64
N LEU A 66 37.37 1.05 8.64
CA LEU A 66 36.01 1.63 8.62
C LEU A 66 35.74 2.54 7.41
N GLY A 67 36.65 2.56 6.45
CA GLY A 67 36.49 3.33 5.21
C GLY A 67 35.28 2.89 4.37
N PRO A 68 34.96 3.66 3.32
CA PRO A 68 33.80 3.42 2.47
C PRO A 68 33.71 1.99 1.90
N LEU A 69 32.49 1.48 1.79
CA LEU A 69 32.20 0.18 1.17
C LEU A 69 31.89 0.35 -0.32
N ILE A 70 32.88 0.10 -1.18
CA ILE A 70 32.76 0.19 -2.64
C ILE A 70 32.58 -1.22 -3.23
N TRP A 71 31.55 -1.40 -4.04
CA TRP A 71 31.16 -2.67 -4.66
C TRP A 71 31.78 -2.83 -6.05
N ASP A 72 32.55 -3.90 -6.24
CA ASP A 72 33.06 -4.28 -7.56
C ASP A 72 31.98 -5.01 -8.36
N LYS A 73 31.46 -4.37 -9.39
CA LYS A 73 30.43 -4.95 -10.26
C LYS A 73 30.91 -6.18 -11.04
N ASN A 74 32.22 -6.30 -11.29
CA ASN A 74 32.79 -7.39 -12.10
C ASN A 74 32.95 -8.67 -11.28
N SER A 75 33.49 -8.54 -10.06
CA SER A 75 33.68 -9.67 -9.15
C SER A 75 32.47 -9.92 -8.25
N ASN A 76 31.51 -8.99 -8.21
CA ASN A 76 30.30 -9.06 -7.40
C ASN A 76 30.62 -9.31 -5.91
N VAL A 77 31.63 -8.58 -5.42
CA VAL A 77 32.06 -8.49 -4.01
C VAL A 77 32.47 -7.06 -3.69
N PHE A 78 32.62 -6.72 -2.41
CA PHE A 78 33.23 -5.44 -2.04
C PHE A 78 34.73 -5.45 -2.30
N TYR A 79 35.28 -4.32 -2.78
CA TYR A 79 36.73 -4.12 -2.82
C TYR A 79 37.30 -4.21 -1.39
N GLY A 80 38.53 -4.72 -1.27
CA GLY A 80 39.24 -4.72 0.00
C GLY A 80 39.38 -3.31 0.56
N ARG A 81 39.00 -3.09 1.83
CA ARG A 81 38.98 -1.76 2.45
C ARG A 81 40.34 -1.07 2.46
N GLU A 82 41.45 -1.82 2.45
CA GLU A 82 42.80 -1.25 2.31
C GLU A 82 43.00 -0.52 0.97
N HIS A 83 42.54 -1.11 -0.13
CA HIS A 83 42.60 -0.49 -1.44
C HIS A 83 41.70 0.74 -1.51
N VAL A 84 40.47 0.64 -0.99
CA VAL A 84 39.53 1.76 -0.97
C VAL A 84 40.07 2.92 -0.12
N ALA A 85 40.56 2.63 1.08
CA ALA A 85 41.15 3.64 1.96
C ALA A 85 42.32 4.36 1.28
N THR A 86 43.17 3.63 0.56
CA THR A 86 44.29 4.20 -0.20
C THR A 86 43.81 5.10 -1.34
N VAL A 87 42.80 4.66 -2.11
CA VAL A 87 42.20 5.47 -3.20
C VAL A 87 41.63 6.78 -2.66
N VAL A 88 40.79 6.69 -1.62
CA VAL A 88 40.10 7.86 -1.05
C VAL A 88 41.09 8.80 -0.37
N TYR A 89 42.12 8.27 0.30
CA TYR A 89 43.19 9.06 0.88
C TYR A 89 43.99 9.80 -0.19
N ASN A 90 44.38 9.13 -1.27
CA ASN A 90 45.11 9.77 -2.37
C ASN A 90 44.26 10.85 -3.06
N LEU A 91 42.95 10.62 -3.21
CA LEU A 91 42.00 11.62 -3.70
C LEU A 91 41.97 12.88 -2.83
N ARG A 92 42.07 12.71 -1.52
CA ARG A 92 42.09 13.81 -0.55
C ARG A 92 43.40 14.58 -0.57
N GLU A 93 44.52 13.90 -0.75
CA GLU A 93 45.84 14.54 -0.71
C GLU A 93 46.29 15.14 -2.05
N ASP A 94 45.62 14.86 -3.18
CA ASP A 94 45.97 15.43 -4.49
C ASP A 94 45.36 16.83 -4.69
N PRO A 95 46.16 17.92 -4.61
CA PRO A 95 45.67 19.29 -4.71
C PRO A 95 45.26 19.67 -6.14
N ASN A 96 45.65 18.90 -7.17
CA ASN A 96 45.37 19.21 -8.57
C ASN A 96 44.20 18.41 -9.13
N GLY A 97 43.47 17.68 -8.27
CA GLY A 97 42.54 16.65 -8.69
C GLY A 97 43.27 15.44 -9.30
N PRO A 98 42.58 14.30 -9.47
CA PRO A 98 43.19 13.01 -9.76
C PRO A 98 43.88 12.97 -11.12
N THR A 99 45.11 13.46 -11.18
CA THR A 99 45.91 13.50 -12.41
C THR A 99 46.76 12.23 -12.55
N TYR A 100 46.91 11.45 -11.47
CA TYR A 100 47.64 10.19 -11.49
C TYR A 100 46.98 9.11 -10.64
N ILE A 101 46.48 8.06 -11.29
CA ILE A 101 45.88 6.89 -10.64
C ILE A 101 46.74 5.66 -10.99
N PRO A 102 47.61 5.18 -10.09
CA PRO A 102 48.46 4.03 -10.39
C PRO A 102 47.65 2.71 -10.36
N GLY A 103 47.49 2.10 -11.54
CA GLY A 103 47.00 0.71 -11.68
C GLY A 103 45.54 0.56 -12.12
N SER A 104 45.22 -0.62 -12.66
CA SER A 104 43.91 -0.93 -13.27
C SER A 104 42.75 -0.93 -12.26
N VAL A 105 42.98 -1.41 -11.04
CA VAL A 105 41.95 -1.48 -9.97
C VAL A 105 41.54 -0.08 -9.52
N HIS A 106 42.50 0.81 -9.32
CA HIS A 106 42.20 2.18 -8.94
C HIS A 106 41.41 2.90 -10.04
N LYS A 107 41.78 2.71 -11.32
CA LYS A 107 41.02 3.27 -12.45
C LYS A 107 39.56 2.81 -12.48
N ALA A 108 39.30 1.53 -12.23
CA ALA A 108 37.93 1.01 -12.19
C ALA A 108 37.08 1.66 -11.10
N ILE A 109 37.63 1.81 -9.89
CA ILE A 109 36.96 2.53 -8.79
C ILE A 109 36.71 3.99 -9.20
N PHE A 110 37.69 4.65 -9.81
CA PHE A 110 37.56 6.03 -10.26
C PHE A 110 36.47 6.24 -11.32
N ASP A 111 36.41 5.38 -12.33
CA ASP A 111 35.40 5.44 -13.39
C ASP A 111 34.00 5.21 -12.81
N GLU A 112 33.87 4.38 -11.77
CA GLU A 112 32.62 4.16 -11.03
C GLU A 112 32.16 5.37 -10.18
N LEU A 113 33.08 6.27 -9.80
CA LEU A 113 32.79 7.40 -8.92
C LEU A 113 32.34 8.67 -9.65
N HIS A 114 32.34 8.72 -10.98
CA HIS A 114 31.88 9.87 -11.78
C HIS A 114 32.59 11.21 -11.46
N ILE A 115 33.88 11.16 -11.11
CA ILE A 115 34.61 12.30 -10.52
C ILE A 115 34.70 13.55 -11.42
N GLN A 116 34.59 13.41 -12.75
CA GLN A 116 34.60 14.57 -13.66
C GLN A 116 33.36 15.46 -13.50
N GLU A 117 32.19 14.87 -13.25
CA GLU A 117 30.97 15.63 -13.00
C GLU A 117 31.05 16.32 -11.65
N LEU A 118 31.50 15.58 -10.63
CA LEU A 118 31.76 16.09 -9.28
C LEU A 118 32.72 17.29 -9.29
N GLY A 119 33.83 17.23 -10.05
CA GLY A 119 34.80 18.31 -10.11
C GLY A 119 34.21 19.65 -10.58
N ARG A 120 33.31 19.63 -11.56
CA ARG A 120 32.62 20.85 -12.03
C ARG A 120 31.68 21.43 -10.98
N GLU A 121 31.01 20.57 -10.23
CA GLU A 121 30.12 20.99 -9.13
C GLU A 121 30.94 21.54 -7.95
N MET A 122 32.09 20.92 -7.63
CA MET A 122 33.03 21.41 -6.63
C MET A 122 33.54 22.81 -6.96
N ASP A 123 34.00 23.03 -8.20
CA ASP A 123 34.47 24.33 -8.68
C ASP A 123 33.38 25.41 -8.58
N HIS A 124 32.13 25.05 -8.90
CA HIS A 124 30.98 25.95 -8.80
C HIS A 124 30.69 26.37 -7.35
N LEU A 125 30.80 25.43 -6.41
CA LEU A 125 30.53 25.66 -4.98
C LEU A 125 31.76 26.19 -4.21
N GLY A 126 32.93 26.25 -4.84
CA GLY A 126 34.17 26.69 -4.20
C GLY A 126 34.66 25.75 -3.10
N ILE A 127 34.38 24.45 -3.22
CA ILE A 127 34.78 23.41 -2.27
C ILE A 127 35.90 22.54 -2.85
N SER A 128 36.65 21.85 -1.98
CA SER A 128 37.74 20.97 -2.39
C SER A 128 37.62 19.59 -1.77
N PHE A 129 38.11 18.55 -2.45
CA PHE A 129 38.07 17.19 -1.89
C PHE A 129 38.89 17.10 -0.60
N LYS A 130 40.02 17.82 -0.54
CA LYS A 130 40.92 17.82 0.61
C LYS A 130 40.24 18.27 1.91
N GLU A 131 39.52 19.39 1.84
CA GLU A 131 38.96 20.08 3.00
C GLU A 131 37.48 19.70 3.25
N ASP A 132 36.76 19.28 2.21
CA ASP A 132 35.31 19.09 2.27
C ASP A 132 34.87 17.64 2.05
N PHE A 133 35.78 16.69 1.82
CA PHE A 133 35.44 15.27 1.93
C PHE A 133 35.29 14.84 3.39
N SER A 134 34.17 14.21 3.71
CA SER A 134 33.91 13.68 5.05
C SER A 134 33.95 12.15 5.04
N TYR A 135 34.79 11.59 5.92
CA TYR A 135 34.67 10.19 6.34
C TYR A 135 33.65 10.03 7.47
N ASP A 136 33.38 11.09 8.23
CA ASP A 136 32.24 11.14 9.15
C ASP A 136 30.93 11.17 8.37
N VAL A 137 29.86 10.65 8.97
CA VAL A 137 28.53 10.72 8.39
C VAL A 137 28.05 12.17 8.43
N VAL A 138 27.60 12.65 7.27
CA VAL A 138 26.91 13.94 7.15
C VAL A 138 25.41 13.70 7.17
N LEU A 139 24.71 14.25 8.18
CA LEU A 139 23.27 14.31 8.23
C LEU A 139 22.80 15.42 7.29
N LYS A 140 22.12 15.02 6.21
CA LYS A 140 21.68 15.97 5.16
C LYS A 140 20.66 16.94 5.73
N ARG A 141 20.75 18.20 5.33
CA ARG A 141 19.81 19.25 5.75
C ARG A 141 18.36 18.90 5.40
N GLU A 142 18.12 18.32 4.23
CA GLU A 142 16.78 17.88 3.82
C GLU A 142 16.24 16.72 4.66
N ASP A 143 17.11 15.85 5.15
CA ASP A 143 16.70 14.75 6.02
C ASP A 143 16.42 15.25 7.45
N LEU A 144 17.22 16.22 7.95
CA LEU A 144 16.93 16.92 9.20
C LEU A 144 15.63 17.71 9.13
N LYS A 145 15.39 18.43 8.03
CA LYS A 145 14.13 19.14 7.76
C LYS A 145 12.93 18.18 7.86
N LYS A 146 12.99 17.03 7.18
CA LYS A 146 11.95 15.98 7.24
C LYS A 146 11.81 15.41 8.65
N ALA A 147 12.91 15.05 9.29
CA ALA A 147 12.95 14.49 10.64
C ALA A 147 12.34 15.43 11.70
N PHE A 148 12.39 16.73 11.46
CA PHE A 148 11.85 17.76 12.34
C PHE A 148 10.46 18.23 11.89
N SER A 149 9.85 17.59 10.89
CA SER A 149 8.54 17.97 10.36
C SER A 149 8.46 19.45 9.96
N LEU A 150 9.52 19.97 9.36
CA LEU A 150 9.56 21.33 8.85
C LEU A 150 8.92 21.38 7.44
N SER A 151 8.07 22.37 7.20
CA SER A 151 7.40 22.56 5.92
C SER A 151 8.38 22.99 4.82
N ASN A 152 7.94 22.96 3.55
CA ASN A 152 8.67 23.48 2.39
C ASN A 152 8.72 25.01 2.39
N SER A 153 9.34 25.57 3.43
CA SER A 153 9.68 26.99 3.51
C SER A 153 10.98 27.26 2.73
N ASN A 154 11.31 28.54 2.55
CA ASN A 154 12.60 28.98 2.01
C ASN A 154 13.76 28.24 2.73
N SER A 155 14.72 27.72 1.97
CA SER A 155 15.93 27.02 2.45
C SER A 155 16.61 27.72 3.63
N ASP A 156 16.72 29.05 3.58
CA ASP A 156 17.36 29.85 4.64
C ASP A 156 16.54 29.84 5.93
N VAL A 157 15.21 29.91 5.82
CA VAL A 157 14.29 29.83 6.96
C VAL A 157 14.33 28.44 7.58
N VAL A 158 14.37 27.39 6.75
CA VAL A 158 14.52 26.00 7.23
C VAL A 158 15.82 25.86 8.03
N GLN A 159 16.93 26.40 7.51
CA GLN A 159 18.21 26.34 8.19
C GLN A 159 18.18 27.07 9.54
N VAL A 160 17.62 28.28 9.60
CA VAL A 160 17.47 29.02 10.87
C VAL A 160 16.65 28.23 11.89
N ILE A 161 15.54 27.60 11.48
CA ILE A 161 14.71 26.77 12.37
C ILE A 161 15.46 25.51 12.82
N LEU A 162 16.26 24.90 11.94
CA LEU A 162 17.09 23.76 12.31
C LEU A 162 18.15 24.15 13.33
N GLU A 163 18.84 25.26 13.11
CA GLU A 163 19.83 25.81 14.06
C GLU A 163 19.19 26.14 15.40
N GLU A 164 18.01 26.77 15.41
CA GLU A 164 17.21 27.01 16.62
C GLU A 164 16.90 25.72 17.38
N ARG A 165 16.35 24.71 16.70
CA ARG A 165 15.97 23.43 17.33
C ARG A 165 17.15 22.61 17.80
N LEU A 166 18.29 22.74 17.12
CA LEU A 166 19.54 22.10 17.52
C LEU A 166 20.32 22.93 18.54
N GLY A 167 19.80 24.10 18.93
CA GLY A 167 20.40 24.92 19.96
C GLY A 167 21.66 25.66 19.53
N VAL A 168 21.83 25.85 18.23
CA VAL A 168 23.00 26.45 17.62
C VAL A 168 22.80 27.97 17.56
N TYR A 169 22.87 28.63 18.72
CA TYR A 169 22.77 30.09 18.82
C TYR A 169 24.15 30.74 19.06
N GLU A 170 24.30 31.99 18.59
CA GLU A 170 25.48 32.85 18.68
C GLU A 170 25.98 33.05 20.13
N GLN A 171 26.73 32.10 20.68
CA GLN A 171 27.40 32.32 21.96
C GLN A 171 28.79 32.98 21.80
N THR A 172 29.28 33.20 20.57
CA THR A 172 30.56 33.90 20.32
C THR A 172 30.57 34.62 18.97
N GLU A 173 31.32 35.74 18.87
CA GLU A 173 31.54 36.50 17.63
C GLU A 173 32.18 35.69 16.47
N SER A 174 32.58 34.44 16.74
CA SER A 174 33.15 33.51 15.75
C SER A 174 32.16 32.44 15.26
N TYR A 175 30.86 32.61 15.49
CA TYR A 175 29.87 31.60 15.14
C TYR A 175 29.88 31.31 13.63
N ARG A 176 30.15 30.04 13.29
CA ARG A 176 29.99 29.49 11.93
C ARG A 176 28.88 28.47 12.01
N SER A 177 27.92 28.59 11.10
CA SER A 177 26.87 27.57 10.94
C SER A 177 27.51 26.19 10.78
N PRO A 178 27.00 25.15 11.47
CA PRO A 178 27.45 23.77 11.28
C PRO A 178 26.99 23.20 9.93
N PHE A 179 26.09 23.90 9.22
CA PHE A 179 25.63 23.48 7.91
C PHE A 179 26.57 24.02 6.83
N LYS A 180 27.23 23.10 6.11
CA LYS A 180 28.01 23.43 4.92
C LYS A 180 27.91 22.33 3.86
N HIS A 181 28.50 22.59 2.69
CA HIS A 181 28.64 21.60 1.65
C HIS A 181 29.76 20.61 2.00
N TRP A 182 29.45 19.33 1.88
CA TRP A 182 30.35 18.21 2.09
C TRP A 182 30.34 17.29 0.88
N ILE A 183 31.49 16.72 0.56
CA ILE A 183 31.63 15.62 -0.38
C ILE A 183 31.53 14.34 0.43
N ILE A 184 30.57 13.49 0.09
CA ILE A 184 30.36 12.19 0.73
C ILE A 184 30.39 11.06 -0.30
N PHE A 185 30.71 9.86 0.15
CA PHE A 185 30.46 8.65 -0.63
C PHE A 185 29.10 8.05 -0.25
N ASN A 186 28.15 8.08 -1.17
CA ASN A 186 26.87 7.39 -1.03
C ASN A 186 27.05 5.91 -1.37
N ALA A 187 27.45 5.10 -0.39
CA ALA A 187 27.57 3.65 -0.47
C ALA A 187 26.26 2.96 -0.91
N ARG A 188 25.08 3.51 -0.58
CA ARG A 188 23.81 2.92 -1.04
C ARG A 188 23.57 3.11 -2.54
N LYS A 189 24.10 4.16 -3.15
CA LYS A 189 24.04 4.43 -4.60
C LYS A 189 25.34 4.11 -5.35
N GLN A 190 26.42 3.82 -4.63
CA GLN A 190 27.76 3.57 -5.13
C GLN A 190 28.29 4.74 -5.99
N LYS A 191 28.17 5.98 -5.47
CA LYS A 191 28.67 7.20 -6.13
C LYS A 191 29.07 8.28 -5.12
N MET A 192 29.92 9.22 -5.53
CA MET A 192 30.15 10.46 -4.78
C MET A 192 28.97 11.41 -4.93
N GLU A 193 28.66 12.17 -3.88
CA GLU A 193 27.62 13.21 -3.88
C GLU A 193 28.14 14.43 -3.11
N ILE A 194 27.78 15.64 -3.56
CA ILE A 194 27.88 16.84 -2.74
C ILE A 194 26.55 17.03 -2.03
N VAL A 195 26.61 17.24 -0.71
CA VAL A 195 25.42 17.42 0.13
C VAL A 195 25.61 18.61 1.06
N CYS A 196 24.55 19.36 1.32
CA CYS A 196 24.53 20.35 2.39
C CYS A 196 24.01 19.68 3.68
N GLY A 197 24.74 19.78 4.78
CA GLY A 197 24.40 19.11 6.03
C GLY A 197 25.39 19.39 7.15
N MET A 198 25.21 18.68 8.26
CA MET A 198 26.09 18.71 9.42
C MET A 198 26.69 17.33 9.69
N THR A 199 27.88 17.27 10.24
CA THR A 199 28.53 16.00 10.61
C THR A 199 27.96 15.42 11.90
N VAL A 200 28.08 14.10 12.11
CA VAL A 200 27.73 13.47 13.39
C VAL A 200 28.62 13.98 14.52
N GLU A 201 29.90 14.31 14.26
CA GLU A 201 30.77 14.98 15.22
C GLU A 201 30.17 16.32 15.73
N GLU A 202 29.68 17.16 14.81
CA GLU A 202 29.03 18.42 15.19
C GLU A 202 27.74 18.15 15.97
N LEU A 203 26.93 17.17 15.56
CA LEU A 203 25.71 16.81 16.27
C LEU A 203 26.02 16.35 17.71
N ARG A 204 27.05 15.52 17.91
CA ARG A 204 27.48 15.05 19.24
C ARG A 204 27.73 16.22 20.19
N LYS A 205 28.45 17.25 19.73
CA LYS A 205 28.75 18.44 20.54
C LYS A 205 27.48 19.16 21.02
N LEU A 206 26.37 19.01 20.30
CA LEU A 206 25.08 19.62 20.63
C LEU A 206 24.21 18.75 21.55
N ILE A 207 24.29 17.41 21.44
CA ILE A 207 23.40 16.49 22.17
C ILE A 207 24.07 15.71 23.31
N ASP A 208 25.40 15.73 23.37
CA ASP A 208 26.21 15.09 24.39
C ASP A 208 26.57 16.14 25.45
N GLY A 209 25.75 16.20 26.50
CA GLY A 209 25.84 17.19 27.59
C GLY A 209 26.94 16.92 28.61
N GLU A 210 27.93 16.07 28.29
CA GLU A 210 29.07 15.79 29.17
C GLU A 210 30.10 16.94 29.19
N SER A 211 29.69 18.15 29.58
CA SER A 211 30.65 18.97 30.31
C SER A 211 30.79 18.36 31.70
N ALA A 212 31.83 17.55 31.89
CA ALA A 212 32.20 16.87 33.14
C ALA A 212 32.43 17.81 34.35
N MET A 213 32.15 19.11 34.22
CA MET A 213 32.15 20.08 35.29
C MET A 213 30.74 20.63 35.52
N GLU A 214 30.16 20.18 36.63
CA GLU A 214 28.93 20.67 37.27
C GLU A 214 27.61 20.35 36.56
N HIS A 215 26.63 19.90 37.36
CA HIS A 215 25.26 19.50 36.99
C HIS A 215 24.39 20.66 36.46
N ILE A 216 24.95 21.56 35.66
CA ILE A 216 24.20 22.67 35.06
C ILE A 216 23.39 22.09 33.91
N TYR A 217 22.12 21.82 34.19
CA TYR A 217 21.12 21.50 33.17
C TYR A 217 21.15 22.58 32.09
N ASN A 218 21.53 22.21 30.87
CA ASN A 218 21.45 23.08 29.71
C ASN A 218 20.14 22.76 28.95
N PRO A 219 19.10 23.60 29.05
CA PRO A 219 17.81 23.33 28.42
C PRO A 219 17.94 23.16 26.90
N VAL A 220 18.85 23.90 26.29
CA VAL A 220 19.03 23.94 24.84
C VAL A 220 19.57 22.60 24.30
N GLN A 221 20.56 22.02 24.98
CA GLN A 221 21.08 20.68 24.63
C GLN A 221 20.04 19.59 24.87
N HIS A 222 19.24 19.74 25.94
CA HIS A 222 18.15 18.82 26.23
C HIS A 222 17.10 18.83 25.11
N ASP A 223 16.70 20.01 24.63
CA ASP A 223 15.73 20.17 23.54
C ASP A 223 16.27 19.64 22.21
N ALA A 224 17.54 19.93 21.89
CA ALA A 224 18.21 19.37 20.71
C ALA A 224 18.23 17.84 20.73
N ARG A 225 18.59 17.26 21.88
CA ARG A 225 18.57 15.80 22.08
C ARG A 225 17.16 15.23 21.94
N ALA A 226 16.15 15.91 22.49
CA ALA A 226 14.75 15.52 22.38
C ALA A 226 14.25 15.50 20.93
N HIS A 227 14.61 16.51 20.13
CA HIS A 227 14.28 16.54 18.71
C HIS A 227 14.91 15.39 17.92
N ILE A 228 16.17 15.03 18.23
CA ILE A 228 16.85 13.89 17.61
C ILE A 228 16.26 12.56 18.07
N ILE A 229 15.89 12.40 19.35
CA ILE A 229 15.17 11.22 19.85
C ILE A 229 13.87 11.01 19.04
N ASN A 230 13.09 12.09 18.90
CA ASN A 230 11.84 12.09 18.14
C ASN A 230 12.00 11.84 16.64
N ALA A 231 13.22 11.96 16.10
CA ALA A 231 13.51 11.61 14.73
C ALA A 231 13.72 10.10 14.51
N PHE A 232 13.82 9.30 15.59
CA PHE A 232 14.03 7.84 15.49
C PHE A 232 12.89 7.02 16.10
N SER A 233 12.27 7.53 17.16
CA SER A 233 11.15 6.89 17.83
C SER A 233 10.04 7.89 18.14
N MET A 234 8.82 7.38 18.29
CA MET A 234 7.71 8.20 18.75
C MET A 234 7.90 8.48 20.24
N CYS A 235 8.32 9.70 20.57
CA CYS A 235 8.53 10.19 21.92
C CYS A 235 7.71 11.47 22.16
N ASN A 236 7.70 11.95 23.41
CA ASN A 236 7.16 13.27 23.75
C ASN A 236 8.07 14.39 23.25
N ASP A 237 7.60 15.63 23.26
CA ASP A 237 8.39 16.80 22.83
C ASP A 237 9.73 16.94 23.59
N ASP A 238 9.79 16.44 24.83
CA ASP A 238 10.99 16.40 25.69
C ASP A 238 11.88 15.14 25.47
N GLY A 239 11.56 14.30 24.48
CA GLY A 239 12.29 13.08 24.17
C GLY A 239 11.99 11.91 25.12
N THR A 240 11.10 12.08 26.11
CA THR A 240 10.70 10.98 27.00
C THR A 240 9.74 10.01 26.32
N LEU A 241 9.61 8.80 26.87
CA LEU A 241 8.65 7.83 26.38
C LEU A 241 7.21 8.38 26.46
N PRO A 242 6.37 8.18 25.42
CA PRO A 242 5.00 8.66 25.43
C PRO A 242 4.19 8.09 26.61
N ARG A 243 3.58 8.95 27.42
CA ARG A 243 2.69 8.52 28.52
C ARG A 243 1.26 8.38 28.01
N SER A 244 0.42 7.69 28.78
CA SER A 244 -0.98 7.47 28.42
C SER A 244 -1.78 8.73 28.08
N ILE A 245 -1.45 9.85 28.72
CA ILE A 245 -2.08 11.15 28.49
C ILE A 245 -1.59 11.85 27.22
N ASP A 246 -0.32 11.68 26.85
CA ASP A 246 0.29 12.28 25.67
C ASP A 246 -0.27 11.65 24.38
N TYR A 247 -0.85 10.45 24.50
CA TYR A 247 -1.48 9.75 23.38
C TYR A 247 -2.60 10.55 22.73
N HIS A 248 -3.26 11.45 23.45
CA HIS A 248 -4.28 12.32 22.84
C HIS A 248 -3.68 13.30 21.83
N SER A 249 -2.42 13.71 22.00
CA SER A 249 -1.71 14.58 21.07
C SER A 249 -1.27 13.84 19.80
N PHE A 250 -0.92 12.56 19.88
CA PHE A 250 -0.51 11.78 18.71
C PHE A 250 -1.70 11.20 17.90
N ARG A 251 -2.81 10.90 18.57
CA ARG A 251 -3.94 10.17 17.98
C ARG A 251 -4.58 10.92 16.80
N GLY A 252 -4.55 10.27 15.63
CA GLY A 252 -5.17 10.83 14.42
C GLY A 252 -4.40 11.99 13.81
N GLN A 253 -3.20 12.29 14.30
CA GLN A 253 -2.25 13.20 13.66
C GLN A 253 -1.28 12.44 12.74
N PHE A 254 -1.66 11.23 12.32
CA PHE A 254 -0.83 10.42 11.44
C PHE A 254 -0.93 10.94 10.02
N THR A 255 0.04 11.78 9.67
CA THR A 255 0.15 12.37 8.34
C THR A 255 0.98 11.47 7.42
N PRO A 256 0.91 11.67 6.09
CA PRO A 256 1.78 10.99 5.13
C PRO A 256 3.28 11.10 5.48
N GLU A 257 3.66 12.13 6.24
CA GLU A 257 5.02 12.44 6.67
C GLU A 257 5.48 11.71 7.94
N PHE A 258 4.60 11.02 8.68
CA PHE A 258 5.02 10.40 9.95
C PHE A 258 6.14 9.38 9.76
N TYR A 259 5.96 8.38 8.88
CA TYR A 259 7.01 7.38 8.66
C TYR A 259 8.26 8.00 8.01
N PRO A 260 8.14 8.83 6.96
CA PRO A 260 9.27 9.57 6.40
C PRO A 260 10.10 10.32 7.46
N ARG A 261 9.44 10.97 8.43
CA ARG A 261 10.12 11.68 9.53
C ARG A 261 11.06 10.75 10.31
N HIS A 262 10.59 9.56 10.67
CA HIS A 262 11.34 8.61 11.50
C HIS A 262 12.41 7.82 10.72
N PHE A 263 12.37 7.86 9.39
CA PHE A 263 13.35 7.21 8.53
C PHE A 263 14.42 8.18 8.01
N ALA A 264 14.13 9.48 7.95
CA ALA A 264 14.98 10.46 7.27
C ALA A 264 16.44 10.47 7.76
N LEU A 265 16.68 10.52 9.08
CA LEU A 265 18.06 10.48 9.60
C LEU A 265 18.71 9.12 9.41
N LYS A 266 17.92 8.03 9.44
CA LYS A 266 18.42 6.68 9.17
C LYS A 266 18.88 6.57 7.70
N ASP A 267 18.19 7.19 6.76
CA ASP A 267 18.59 7.22 5.35
C ASP A 267 19.96 7.89 5.18
N SER A 268 20.19 9.06 5.79
CA SER A 268 21.52 9.71 5.81
C SER A 268 22.62 8.78 6.33
N LEU A 269 22.33 8.01 7.38
CA LEU A 269 23.26 7.04 7.98
C LEU A 269 23.55 5.85 7.03
N TYR A 270 22.50 5.17 6.54
CA TYR A 270 22.67 3.98 5.67
C TYR A 270 23.26 4.30 4.31
N GLU A 271 22.97 5.49 3.78
CA GLU A 271 23.52 5.92 2.50
C GLU A 271 25.04 6.01 2.53
N GLN A 272 25.63 6.37 3.67
CA GLN A 272 27.08 6.52 3.82
C GLN A 272 27.74 5.29 4.48
N ARG A 273 27.02 4.58 5.34
CA ARG A 273 27.53 3.47 6.16
C ARG A 273 26.61 2.25 6.09
N LEU A 274 26.79 1.44 5.04
CA LEU A 274 26.03 0.20 4.85
C LEU A 274 26.23 -0.83 5.96
N ASP A 275 27.35 -0.77 6.69
CA ASP A 275 27.60 -1.63 7.85
C ASP A 275 26.66 -1.35 9.04
N LEU A 276 26.05 -0.15 9.10
CA LEU A 276 25.00 0.14 10.08
C LEU A 276 23.74 -0.70 9.85
N LEU A 277 23.44 -1.12 8.61
CA LEU A 277 22.33 -2.04 8.35
C LEU A 277 22.55 -3.41 8.99
N ALA A 278 23.80 -3.90 8.99
CA ALA A 278 24.14 -5.14 9.66
C ALA A 278 24.04 -5.01 11.19
N LEU A 279 24.50 -3.88 11.75
CA LEU A 279 24.34 -3.59 13.17
C LEU A 279 22.87 -3.52 13.59
N LEU A 280 22.04 -2.86 12.77
CA LEU A 280 20.60 -2.81 13.00
C LEU A 280 20.00 -4.21 12.99
N LEU A 281 20.29 -5.00 11.95
CA LEU A 281 19.77 -6.37 11.84
C LEU A 281 20.18 -7.20 13.05
N GLN A 282 21.46 -7.17 13.45
CA GLN A 282 21.94 -7.85 14.65
C GLN A 282 21.19 -7.40 15.91
N HIS A 283 21.01 -6.09 16.09
CA HIS A 283 20.29 -5.53 17.23
C HIS A 283 18.84 -6.05 17.30
N VAL A 284 18.14 -6.07 16.16
CA VAL A 284 16.77 -6.57 16.09
C VAL A 284 16.69 -8.05 16.38
N LEU A 285 17.57 -8.86 15.79
CA LEU A 285 17.60 -10.31 16.04
C LEU A 285 17.92 -10.62 17.52
N GLN A 286 18.83 -9.85 18.15
CA GLN A 286 19.11 -9.96 19.58
C GLN A 286 17.88 -9.62 20.43
N ARG A 287 17.19 -8.53 20.07
CA ARG A 287 15.99 -8.09 20.76
C ARG A 287 14.89 -9.16 20.67
N TYR A 288 14.68 -9.72 19.49
CA TYR A 288 13.75 -10.83 19.24
C TYR A 288 14.10 -12.10 20.02
N GLN A 289 15.38 -12.44 20.11
CA GLN A 289 15.84 -13.60 20.87
C GLN A 289 15.68 -13.42 22.39
N THR A 290 15.90 -12.20 22.90
CA THR A 290 15.78 -11.89 24.33
C THR A 290 14.34 -11.68 24.79
N CYS A 291 13.40 -11.62 23.84
CA CYS A 291 11.97 -11.64 24.11
C CYS A 291 11.60 -12.95 24.84
N SER A 292 10.61 -12.89 25.73
CA SER A 292 10.07 -14.05 26.43
C SER A 292 8.56 -14.11 26.20
N PRO A 293 8.03 -15.14 25.52
CA PRO A 293 8.75 -16.15 24.74
C PRO A 293 9.55 -15.54 23.57
N PRO A 294 10.62 -16.21 23.10
CA PRO A 294 11.46 -15.68 22.04
C PRO A 294 10.73 -15.67 20.70
N VAL A 295 11.07 -14.70 19.86
CA VAL A 295 10.70 -14.70 18.44
C VAL A 295 11.67 -15.60 17.70
N THR A 296 11.18 -16.67 17.08
CA THR A 296 12.02 -17.65 16.37
C THR A 296 12.07 -17.38 14.87
N TYR A 297 11.12 -16.60 14.33
CA TYR A 297 11.05 -16.26 12.92
C TYR A 297 10.52 -14.84 12.66
N CYS A 298 11.08 -14.16 11.66
CA CYS A 298 10.54 -12.87 11.20
C CYS A 298 10.65 -12.61 9.68
N GLU A 299 9.73 -11.82 9.14
CA GLU A 299 9.71 -11.34 7.75
C GLU A 299 9.84 -9.81 7.69
N PHE A 300 10.97 -9.34 7.18
CA PHE A 300 11.25 -7.92 7.03
C PHE A 300 10.86 -7.41 5.65
N SER A 301 10.01 -6.39 5.59
CA SER A 301 9.84 -5.61 4.39
C SER A 301 11.03 -4.69 4.17
N VAL A 302 11.62 -4.78 2.99
CA VAL A 302 12.72 -3.94 2.50
C VAL A 302 12.34 -3.43 1.13
N GLY A 303 12.58 -2.13 0.88
CA GLY A 303 12.23 -1.52 -0.40
C GLY A 303 12.83 -2.28 -1.58
N VAL A 304 12.03 -2.51 -2.62
CA VAL A 304 12.45 -3.24 -3.84
C VAL A 304 13.72 -2.64 -4.46
N GLY A 305 13.91 -1.32 -4.34
CA GLY A 305 15.11 -0.63 -4.81
C GLY A 305 16.41 -1.09 -4.13
N ASP A 306 16.37 -1.50 -2.86
CA ASP A 306 17.54 -2.06 -2.17
C ASP A 306 17.70 -3.55 -2.43
N LEU A 307 16.61 -4.33 -2.45
CA LEU A 307 16.68 -5.74 -2.81
C LEU A 307 17.07 -5.97 -4.28
N SER A 308 16.91 -4.96 -5.13
CA SER A 308 17.35 -4.95 -6.52
C SER A 308 18.84 -4.66 -6.68
N LYS A 309 19.59 -4.54 -5.58
CA LYS A 309 21.02 -4.28 -5.63
C LYS A 309 21.79 -5.49 -5.06
N PRO A 310 22.84 -5.94 -5.75
CA PRO A 310 23.56 -7.17 -5.42
C PRO A 310 24.15 -7.17 -3.99
N TRP A 311 24.72 -6.03 -3.60
CA TRP A 311 25.51 -5.89 -2.39
C TRP A 311 24.77 -6.03 -1.06
N ILE A 312 23.44 -6.05 -1.06
CA ILE A 312 22.59 -6.10 0.13
C ILE A 312 22.58 -7.50 0.67
N PHE A 313 22.65 -8.47 -0.23
CA PHE A 313 22.70 -9.87 0.14
C PHE A 313 24.04 -10.21 0.77
N ASP A 314 25.14 -9.54 0.41
CA ASP A 314 26.42 -9.69 1.11
C ASP A 314 26.29 -9.22 2.58
N ILE A 315 25.57 -8.11 2.81
CA ILE A 315 25.28 -7.58 4.15
C ILE A 315 24.33 -8.51 4.92
N PHE A 316 23.17 -8.81 4.33
CA PHE A 316 22.10 -9.56 4.99
C PHE A 316 22.40 -11.04 5.17
N SER A 317 23.25 -11.66 4.36
CA SER A 317 23.64 -13.07 4.55
C SER A 317 24.75 -13.27 5.59
N SER A 318 25.23 -12.19 6.20
CA SER A 318 26.33 -12.28 7.16
C SER A 318 25.92 -12.81 8.54
N PHE A 319 24.63 -12.95 8.81
CA PHE A 319 24.12 -13.62 10.01
C PHE A 319 23.55 -14.99 9.62
N PRO A 320 24.10 -16.10 10.14
CA PRO A 320 23.66 -17.42 9.73
C PRO A 320 22.26 -17.73 10.24
N SER A 321 21.45 -18.32 9.37
CA SER A 321 20.17 -18.87 9.78
C SER A 321 20.36 -20.20 10.49
N GLN A 322 19.42 -20.60 11.35
CA GLN A 322 19.50 -21.85 12.10
C GLN A 322 19.55 -23.08 11.16
N SER A 323 18.89 -22.99 10.00
CA SER A 323 18.95 -23.99 8.93
C SER A 323 20.36 -24.18 8.35
N ASP A 324 21.18 -23.12 8.32
CA ASP A 324 22.56 -23.20 7.83
C ASP A 324 23.47 -23.93 8.82
N ILE A 325 23.26 -23.70 10.12
CA ILE A 325 24.04 -24.33 11.19
C ILE A 325 23.86 -25.85 11.15
N SER A 326 22.61 -26.33 11.09
CA SER A 326 22.31 -27.76 11.09
C SER A 326 22.87 -28.51 9.87
N LYS A 327 22.98 -27.86 8.70
CA LYS A 327 23.53 -28.44 7.47
C LYS A 327 25.07 -28.32 7.40
N SER A 328 25.66 -27.40 8.15
CA SER A 328 27.11 -27.13 8.14
C SER A 328 27.95 -28.13 8.94
N GLU A 329 27.37 -28.87 9.89
CA GLU A 329 28.11 -29.91 10.62
C GLU A 329 28.54 -31.07 9.71
N GLU A 330 27.86 -31.29 8.58
CA GLU A 330 28.22 -32.32 7.58
C GLU A 330 28.97 -31.78 6.36
N ARG A 331 29.01 -30.45 6.14
CA ARG A 331 29.71 -29.84 5.01
C ARG A 331 30.57 -28.69 5.51
N SER A 332 31.88 -28.84 5.35
CA SER A 332 32.92 -27.83 5.61
C SER A 332 32.82 -26.61 4.67
N HIS A 333 31.64 -26.04 4.48
CA HIS A 333 31.44 -24.75 3.86
C HIS A 333 31.37 -23.70 4.98
N PRO A 334 32.36 -22.80 5.07
CA PRO A 334 32.39 -21.81 6.12
C PRO A 334 31.14 -20.93 6.02
N ILE A 335 30.40 -20.88 7.13
CA ILE A 335 29.11 -20.22 7.38
C ILE A 335 29.16 -18.68 7.14
N CYS A 336 30.29 -18.15 6.69
CA CYS A 336 30.52 -16.72 6.44
C CYS A 336 31.51 -16.54 5.27
N SER A 337 31.20 -17.13 4.10
CA SER A 337 32.09 -17.00 2.93
C SER A 337 32.00 -15.64 2.24
N THR A 338 31.01 -14.82 2.57
CA THR A 338 30.83 -13.47 2.02
C THR A 338 31.99 -12.55 2.39
N SER A 339 32.29 -11.58 1.52
CA SER A 339 33.30 -10.56 1.81
C SER A 339 32.97 -9.78 3.08
N PHE A 340 31.70 -9.41 3.24
CA PHE A 340 31.22 -8.69 4.41
C PHE A 340 31.12 -9.57 5.67
N GLY A 341 30.85 -10.87 5.54
CA GLY A 341 30.83 -11.80 6.67
C GLY A 341 32.20 -11.96 7.35
N LYS A 342 33.27 -12.04 6.55
CA LYS A 342 34.65 -12.01 7.07
C LYS A 342 34.94 -10.72 7.83
N LEU A 343 34.45 -9.61 7.30
CA LEU A 343 34.60 -8.29 7.90
C LEU A 343 33.88 -8.19 9.25
N ILE A 344 32.66 -8.73 9.38
CA ILE A 344 31.93 -8.81 10.66
C ILE A 344 32.74 -9.54 11.74
N GLN A 345 33.48 -10.60 11.39
CA GLN A 345 34.29 -11.35 12.34
C GLN A 345 35.44 -10.54 12.93
N GLU A 346 35.90 -9.50 12.24
CA GLU A 346 36.95 -8.59 12.71
C GLU A 346 36.45 -7.58 13.75
N PHE A 347 35.13 -7.37 13.84
CA PHE A 347 34.51 -6.39 14.73
C PHE A 347 33.93 -7.06 15.98
N PRO A 348 34.54 -6.87 17.17
CA PRO A 348 34.07 -7.50 18.40
C PRO A 348 32.61 -7.19 18.74
N TRP A 349 32.12 -6.00 18.37
CA TRP A 349 30.74 -5.58 18.62
C TRP A 349 29.73 -6.19 17.64
N LEU A 350 30.18 -6.65 16.47
CA LEU A 350 29.36 -7.35 15.47
C LEU A 350 29.32 -8.87 15.66
N LYS A 351 30.18 -9.43 16.53
CA LYS A 351 30.19 -10.87 16.80
C LYS A 351 28.85 -11.28 17.44
N PRO A 352 28.07 -12.17 16.80
CA PRO A 352 26.84 -12.70 17.38
C PRO A 352 27.18 -13.37 18.72
N LYS A 353 26.49 -12.98 19.80
CA LYS A 353 26.67 -13.59 21.14
C LYS A 353 25.60 -14.64 21.45
N PHE A 354 24.95 -15.18 20.43
CA PHE A 354 23.63 -15.80 20.57
C PHE A 354 23.71 -17.33 20.68
N ALA A 355 23.02 -17.90 21.67
CA ALA A 355 22.85 -19.34 21.81
C ALA A 355 21.81 -19.94 20.83
N HIS A 356 20.89 -19.12 20.32
CA HIS A 356 19.83 -19.50 19.38
C HIS A 356 19.70 -18.44 18.28
N CYS A 357 19.52 -18.87 17.03
CA CYS A 357 19.38 -17.96 15.89
C CYS A 357 17.90 -17.74 15.54
N VAL A 358 17.47 -16.49 15.53
CA VAL A 358 16.20 -16.09 14.91
C VAL A 358 16.32 -16.28 13.40
N THR A 359 15.41 -17.03 12.80
CA THR A 359 15.37 -17.18 11.34
C THR A 359 14.68 -15.97 10.73
N TYR A 360 15.25 -15.36 9.69
CA TYR A 360 14.62 -14.19 9.06
C TYR A 360 14.62 -14.28 7.54
N ARG A 361 13.63 -13.60 6.96
CA ARG A 361 13.40 -13.50 5.51
C ARG A 361 12.98 -12.09 5.15
N PHE A 362 12.93 -11.80 3.85
CA PHE A 362 12.61 -10.50 3.31
C PHE A 362 11.36 -10.53 2.42
N LEU A 363 10.61 -9.45 2.46
CA LEU A 363 9.58 -9.12 1.47
C LEU A 363 10.04 -7.91 0.66
N ALA A 364 9.87 -7.97 -0.66
CA ALA A 364 10.16 -6.84 -1.53
C ALA A 364 9.02 -5.81 -1.44
N GLY A 365 9.28 -4.70 -0.75
CA GLY A 365 8.35 -3.60 -0.54
C GLY A 365 8.24 -2.69 -1.77
N PHE A 366 7.04 -2.61 -2.33
CA PHE A 366 6.65 -1.71 -3.40
C PHE A 366 5.84 -0.55 -2.81
N ASN A 367 6.28 0.69 -3.07
CA ASN A 367 5.53 1.87 -2.65
C ASN A 367 4.34 2.10 -3.59
N ARG A 368 3.11 2.03 -3.05
CA ARG A 368 1.87 2.28 -3.80
C ARG A 368 1.74 3.68 -4.40
N GLN A 369 2.48 4.66 -3.89
CA GLN A 369 2.46 6.03 -4.41
C GLN A 369 3.14 6.16 -5.79
N CYS A 370 3.84 5.12 -6.27
CA CYS A 370 4.50 5.10 -7.58
C CYS A 370 3.57 4.72 -8.75
N ILE A 371 2.25 4.78 -8.57
CA ILE A 371 1.24 4.45 -9.59
C ILE A 371 0.93 5.69 -10.42
N ASN A 372 0.77 5.51 -11.74
CA ASN A 372 0.31 6.59 -12.61
C ASN A 372 -1.22 6.76 -12.51
N LEU A 373 -1.68 7.84 -11.88
CA LEU A 373 -3.12 8.09 -11.72
C LEU A 373 -3.74 8.77 -12.94
N THR A 374 -2.95 9.53 -13.70
CA THR A 374 -3.41 10.23 -14.89
C THR A 374 -3.36 9.30 -16.11
N ASP A 375 -4.53 8.92 -16.63
CA ASP A 375 -4.65 8.36 -17.99
C ASP A 375 -4.57 9.47 -19.05
N VAL A 376 -3.93 10.60 -18.74
CA VAL A 376 -3.73 11.68 -19.70
C VAL A 376 -2.93 11.06 -20.83
N ASP A 377 -3.62 10.76 -21.91
CA ASP A 377 -3.03 10.29 -23.13
C ASP A 377 -1.91 11.28 -23.42
N LYS A 378 -0.67 10.79 -23.59
CA LYS A 378 0.47 11.68 -23.87
C LYS A 378 0.19 12.60 -25.08
N ASN A 379 -0.77 12.22 -25.91
CA ASN A 379 -1.31 12.98 -27.03
C ASN A 379 -2.23 14.14 -26.62
N ASP A 380 -3.00 14.03 -25.53
CA ASP A 380 -3.81 15.14 -24.99
C ASP A 380 -2.94 16.16 -24.26
N ALA A 381 -1.85 15.73 -23.62
CA ALA A 381 -0.86 16.63 -23.03
C ALA A 381 -0.17 17.53 -24.07
N ALA A 382 -0.08 17.08 -25.32
CA ALA A 382 0.44 17.88 -26.44
C ALA A 382 -0.57 18.94 -26.94
N ASN A 383 -1.87 18.76 -26.66
CA ASN A 383 -2.94 19.69 -27.05
C ASN A 383 -3.45 20.56 -25.89
N SER A 384 -3.15 20.19 -24.64
CA SER A 384 -3.48 21.00 -23.47
C SER A 384 -2.59 22.25 -23.45
N ASN A 385 -3.23 23.40 -23.25
CA ASN A 385 -2.65 24.75 -23.29
C ASN A 385 -1.27 24.80 -22.59
N PRO A 386 -0.18 25.21 -23.28
CA PRO A 386 1.19 25.19 -22.73
C PRO A 386 1.36 26.00 -21.44
N ALA A 387 0.43 26.89 -21.11
CA ALA A 387 0.37 27.60 -19.84
C ALA A 387 0.28 26.67 -18.61
N ASN A 388 -0.31 25.47 -18.72
CA ASN A 388 -0.33 24.49 -17.63
C ASN A 388 0.90 23.56 -17.60
N ASN A 389 1.67 23.48 -18.70
CA ASN A 389 2.92 22.71 -18.75
C ASN A 389 4.10 23.45 -18.10
N ASN A 390 3.94 24.72 -17.71
CA ASN A 390 4.96 25.45 -16.94
C ASN A 390 5.19 24.87 -15.53
N LEU A 391 4.27 24.06 -14.99
CA LEU A 391 4.48 23.34 -13.73
C LEU A 391 5.49 22.19 -13.85
N ALA A 392 5.70 21.64 -15.05
CA ALA A 392 6.68 20.55 -15.26
C ALA A 392 8.12 21.07 -15.47
N ASN A 393 8.29 22.38 -15.71
CA ASN A 393 9.59 23.03 -15.89
C ASN A 393 10.02 23.87 -14.69
N ASN A 394 9.18 23.98 -13.66
CA ASN A 394 9.61 24.55 -12.39
C ASN A 394 10.30 23.46 -11.58
N ASP A 395 11.42 23.81 -10.93
CA ASP A 395 12.19 22.95 -10.01
C ASP A 395 11.37 22.59 -8.74
N LEU A 396 10.19 22.01 -8.91
CA LEU A 396 9.39 21.46 -7.82
C LEU A 396 10.13 20.28 -7.23
N ASP A 397 10.27 20.27 -5.91
CA ASP A 397 10.85 19.15 -5.18
C ASP A 397 9.99 17.90 -5.39
N ASP A 398 10.64 16.73 -5.45
CA ASP A 398 9.99 15.41 -5.60
C ASP A 398 8.88 15.19 -4.57
N ASN A 399 8.98 15.81 -3.39
CA ASN A 399 7.97 15.73 -2.34
C ASN A 399 6.71 16.53 -2.67
N GLU A 400 6.83 17.70 -3.29
CA GLU A 400 5.68 18.52 -3.71
C GLU A 400 4.89 17.81 -4.80
N ILE A 401 5.62 17.19 -5.74
CA ILE A 401 5.01 16.35 -6.79
C ILE A 401 4.25 15.17 -6.17
N LYS A 402 4.80 14.53 -5.12
CA LYS A 402 4.13 13.43 -4.42
C LYS A 402 2.87 13.90 -3.69
N GLN A 403 2.94 15.00 -2.96
CA GLN A 403 1.79 15.57 -2.25
C GLN A 403 0.67 15.95 -3.22
N TYR A 404 1.02 16.64 -4.31
CA TYR A 404 0.05 16.99 -5.35
C TYR A 404 -0.63 15.76 -5.96
N LYS A 405 0.15 14.71 -6.29
CA LYS A 405 -0.39 13.44 -6.79
C LYS A 405 -1.32 12.77 -5.79
N GLN A 406 -1.02 12.86 -4.50
CA GLN A 406 -1.87 12.30 -3.46
C GLN A 406 -3.19 13.05 -3.35
N GLU A 407 -3.15 14.38 -3.36
CA GLU A 407 -4.34 15.22 -3.37
C GLU A 407 -5.19 14.94 -4.61
N GLU A 408 -4.58 14.79 -5.79
CA GLU A 408 -5.27 14.40 -7.02
C GLU A 408 -5.96 13.03 -6.86
N ALA A 409 -5.29 12.06 -6.26
CA ALA A 409 -5.83 10.72 -6.01
C ALA A 409 -7.07 10.76 -5.09
N ILE A 410 -6.97 11.51 -3.99
CA ILE A 410 -8.07 11.72 -3.06
C ILE A 410 -9.22 12.44 -3.76
N GLN A 411 -8.92 13.46 -4.57
CA GLN A 411 -9.93 14.18 -5.34
C GLN A 411 -10.63 13.28 -6.37
N LEU A 412 -9.92 12.39 -7.06
CA LEU A 412 -10.51 11.43 -7.99
C LEU A 412 -11.50 10.52 -7.27
N LEU A 413 -11.13 9.97 -6.12
CA LEU A 413 -12.00 9.10 -5.33
C LEU A 413 -13.21 9.84 -4.75
N ALA A 414 -13.04 11.09 -4.35
CA ALA A 414 -14.11 11.92 -3.78
C ALA A 414 -15.08 12.43 -4.85
N LYS A 415 -14.56 12.93 -5.98
CA LYS A 415 -15.35 13.60 -7.04
C LYS A 415 -15.87 12.63 -8.09
N ALA A 416 -15.14 11.56 -8.41
CA ALA A 416 -15.48 10.60 -9.45
C ALA A 416 -15.26 9.14 -8.99
N PRO A 417 -15.94 8.68 -7.92
CA PRO A 417 -15.74 7.36 -7.35
C PRO A 417 -15.99 6.21 -8.35
N GLN A 418 -16.97 6.35 -9.25
CA GLN A 418 -17.25 5.33 -10.26
C GLN A 418 -16.11 5.20 -11.27
N GLU A 419 -15.47 6.31 -11.62
CA GLU A 419 -14.32 6.33 -12.52
C GLU A 419 -13.12 5.64 -11.86
N ALA A 420 -12.85 5.93 -10.58
CA ALA A 420 -11.79 5.25 -9.83
C ALA A 420 -12.00 3.73 -9.76
N ILE A 421 -13.24 3.30 -9.48
CA ILE A 421 -13.60 1.87 -9.50
C ILE A 421 -13.44 1.27 -10.90
N HIS A 422 -13.91 1.98 -11.93
CA HIS A 422 -13.82 1.52 -13.32
C HIS A 422 -12.36 1.34 -13.77
N ARG A 423 -11.47 2.26 -13.39
CA ARG A 423 -10.03 2.16 -13.66
C ARG A 423 -9.44 0.88 -13.08
N MET A 424 -9.77 0.54 -11.84
CA MET A 424 -9.30 -0.70 -11.24
C MET A 424 -9.87 -1.94 -11.96
N LEU A 425 -11.16 -1.95 -12.25
CA LEU A 425 -11.81 -3.06 -12.99
C LEU A 425 -11.18 -3.24 -14.38
N SER A 426 -10.81 -2.15 -15.05
CA SER A 426 -10.10 -2.17 -16.34
C SER A 426 -8.76 -2.89 -16.21
N GLU A 427 -7.98 -2.62 -15.15
CA GLU A 427 -6.71 -3.32 -14.91
C GLU A 427 -6.91 -4.82 -14.62
N ILE A 428 -7.96 -5.20 -13.88
CA ILE A 428 -8.32 -6.62 -13.68
C ILE A 428 -8.70 -7.28 -15.01
N VAL A 429 -9.48 -6.60 -15.87
CA VAL A 429 -9.87 -7.11 -17.19
C VAL A 429 -8.65 -7.27 -18.10
N LYS A 430 -7.75 -6.28 -18.13
CA LYS A 430 -6.46 -6.36 -18.85
C LYS A 430 -5.67 -7.56 -18.36
N SER A 431 -5.56 -7.76 -17.05
CA SER A 431 -4.84 -8.90 -16.48
C SER A 431 -5.42 -10.25 -16.91
N LYS A 432 -6.75 -10.41 -16.85
CA LYS A 432 -7.44 -11.61 -17.35
C LYS A 432 -7.18 -11.88 -18.84
N LYS A 433 -6.99 -10.83 -19.63
CA LYS A 433 -6.62 -10.91 -21.06
C LYS A 433 -5.11 -11.02 -21.29
N ARG A 434 -4.30 -11.03 -20.23
CA ARG A 434 -2.84 -10.99 -20.26
C ARG A 434 -2.27 -9.75 -20.98
N GLU A 435 -2.99 -8.64 -20.90
CA GLU A 435 -2.55 -7.35 -21.42
C GLU A 435 -1.66 -6.63 -20.40
N SER A 436 -0.75 -5.78 -20.89
CA SER A 436 0.12 -4.98 -20.02
C SER A 436 -0.61 -3.79 -19.40
N SER A 437 -0.21 -3.41 -18.18
CA SER A 437 -0.68 -2.19 -17.53
C SER A 437 0.26 -1.02 -17.78
N THR A 438 -0.26 0.07 -18.36
CA THR A 438 0.45 1.37 -18.37
C THR A 438 0.40 2.04 -16.99
N ARG A 439 -0.65 1.77 -16.22
CA ARG A 439 -0.86 2.34 -14.87
C ARG A 439 0.19 1.86 -13.88
N PHE A 440 0.60 0.60 -13.99
CA PHE A 440 1.57 -0.04 -13.11
C PHE A 440 2.98 -0.19 -13.72
N GLU A 441 3.25 0.44 -14.87
CA GLU A 441 4.50 0.25 -15.62
C GLU A 441 5.76 0.52 -14.79
N SER A 442 5.75 1.57 -13.96
CA SER A 442 6.87 1.90 -13.08
C SER A 442 7.19 0.78 -12.09
N LEU A 443 6.15 0.23 -11.46
CA LEU A 443 6.28 -0.86 -10.48
C LEU A 443 6.65 -2.19 -11.15
N GLU A 444 6.14 -2.44 -12.36
CA GLU A 444 6.55 -3.57 -13.18
C GLU A 444 8.02 -3.50 -13.61
N LYS A 445 8.57 -2.28 -13.80
CA LYS A 445 10.03 -2.10 -14.04
C LYS A 445 10.85 -2.44 -12.81
N GLU A 446 10.38 -2.07 -11.61
CA GLU A 446 11.04 -2.48 -10.36
C GLU A 446 10.98 -4.00 -10.16
N LEU A 447 9.85 -4.65 -10.47
CA LEU A 447 9.73 -6.11 -10.44
C LEU A 447 10.74 -6.78 -11.38
N LYS A 448 10.94 -6.23 -12.58
CA LYS A 448 11.94 -6.74 -13.53
C LYS A 448 13.36 -6.65 -12.98
N LYS A 449 13.72 -5.59 -12.25
CA LYS A 449 15.04 -5.48 -11.61
C LYS A 449 15.24 -6.61 -10.59
N LEU A 450 14.20 -6.97 -9.86
CA LEU A 450 14.21 -8.10 -8.93
C LEU A 450 14.49 -9.43 -9.66
N ASP A 451 13.81 -9.68 -10.78
CA ASP A 451 14.06 -10.85 -11.64
C ASP A 451 15.48 -10.86 -12.23
N ASP A 452 16.05 -9.70 -12.53
CA ASP A 452 17.41 -9.58 -13.04
C ASP A 452 18.47 -9.85 -11.96
N ILE A 453 18.16 -9.56 -10.69
CA ILE A 453 19.00 -9.94 -9.54
C ILE A 453 18.88 -11.42 -9.24
N GLU A 454 17.68 -12.02 -9.29
CA GLU A 454 17.49 -13.47 -9.13
C GLU A 454 18.47 -14.25 -10.02
N LYS A 455 18.56 -13.90 -11.31
CA LYS A 455 19.46 -14.58 -12.27
C LYS A 455 20.94 -14.56 -11.86
N LYS A 456 21.34 -13.58 -11.02
CA LYS A 456 22.71 -13.42 -10.53
C LYS A 456 22.94 -14.13 -9.19
N TYR A 457 21.88 -14.47 -8.46
CA TYR A 457 21.95 -15.00 -7.09
C TYR A 457 21.10 -16.27 -6.96
N ALA A 458 21.76 -17.44 -7.02
CA ALA A 458 21.11 -18.75 -7.02
C ALA A 458 20.19 -19.03 -5.81
N ASN A 459 20.35 -18.32 -4.70
CA ASN A 459 19.53 -18.46 -3.49
C ASN A 459 18.66 -17.22 -3.22
N PHE A 460 18.41 -16.37 -4.22
CA PHE A 460 17.68 -15.13 -4.03
C PHE A 460 16.31 -15.35 -3.35
N TYR A 461 15.50 -16.28 -3.85
CA TYR A 461 14.18 -16.58 -3.27
C TYR A 461 14.22 -17.41 -1.99
N HIS A 462 15.40 -17.81 -1.52
CA HIS A 462 15.55 -18.30 -0.14
C HIS A 462 15.56 -17.13 0.85
N TRP A 463 16.04 -15.97 0.43
CA TRP A 463 16.05 -14.76 1.25
C TRP A 463 14.79 -13.93 1.06
N VAL A 464 14.38 -13.72 -0.18
CA VAL A 464 13.18 -12.95 -0.53
C VAL A 464 12.01 -13.93 -0.72
N VAL A 465 11.08 -13.94 0.23
CA VAL A 465 9.98 -14.92 0.29
C VAL A 465 8.64 -14.36 -0.16
N GLY A 466 8.58 -13.10 -0.55
CA GLY A 466 7.35 -12.52 -1.08
C GLY A 466 7.49 -11.06 -1.46
N LEU A 467 6.37 -10.47 -1.85
CA LEU A 467 6.23 -9.07 -2.19
C LEU A 467 5.33 -8.39 -1.15
N ASP A 468 5.57 -7.11 -0.90
CA ASP A 468 4.78 -6.30 0.02
C ASP A 468 4.33 -5.00 -0.67
N LEU A 469 3.06 -4.62 -0.52
CA LEU A 469 2.53 -3.35 -0.99
C LEU A 469 2.38 -2.39 0.19
N CYS A 470 3.35 -1.50 0.36
CA CYS A 470 3.46 -0.57 1.48
C CYS A 470 3.31 0.90 1.03
N GLY A 471 3.55 1.84 1.93
CA GLY A 471 3.39 3.28 1.73
C GLY A 471 2.02 3.80 2.17
N ASP A 472 1.84 5.13 2.16
CA ASP A 472 0.60 5.74 2.63
C ASP A 472 -0.59 5.28 1.79
N GLU A 473 -1.51 4.61 2.49
CA GLU A 473 -2.72 4.06 1.93
C GLU A 473 -3.67 5.14 1.39
N LEU A 474 -3.73 6.31 2.04
CA LEU A 474 -4.72 7.33 1.76
C LEU A 474 -4.55 7.91 0.35
N GLY A 475 -5.61 7.79 -0.47
CA GLY A 475 -5.62 8.24 -1.86
C GLY A 475 -5.17 7.19 -2.88
N TYR A 476 -4.48 6.13 -2.46
CA TYR A 476 -3.89 5.13 -3.37
C TYR A 476 -4.48 3.71 -3.16
N PRO A 477 -5.76 3.45 -3.51
CA PRO A 477 -6.41 2.14 -3.31
C PRO A 477 -6.00 1.07 -4.33
N TYR A 478 -5.25 1.46 -5.37
CA TYR A 478 -4.93 0.57 -6.48
C TYR A 478 -3.81 -0.41 -6.08
N CYS A 479 -4.05 -1.70 -6.32
CA CYS A 479 -3.09 -2.75 -6.03
C CYS A 479 -2.36 -3.20 -7.31
N PRO A 480 -1.06 -2.89 -7.50
CA PRO A 480 -0.31 -3.26 -8.71
C PRO A 480 -0.20 -4.78 -8.89
N PHE A 481 -0.31 -5.55 -7.81
CA PHE A 481 -0.19 -7.01 -7.86
C PHE A 481 -1.25 -7.69 -8.71
N VAL A 482 -2.36 -7.00 -9.02
CA VAL A 482 -3.39 -7.51 -9.95
C VAL A 482 -2.89 -7.59 -11.38
N SER A 483 -1.74 -7.00 -11.73
CA SER A 483 -1.23 -7.04 -13.09
C SER A 483 -0.72 -8.44 -13.44
N THR A 484 -0.85 -8.79 -14.72
CA THR A 484 -0.41 -10.10 -15.25
C THR A 484 1.03 -10.40 -14.85
N LYS A 485 1.93 -9.40 -14.89
CA LYS A 485 3.36 -9.61 -14.62
C LYS A 485 3.63 -10.00 -13.16
N PHE A 486 2.94 -9.39 -12.20
CA PHE A 486 3.08 -9.76 -10.79
C PHE A 486 2.53 -11.17 -10.53
N ILE A 487 1.37 -11.51 -11.10
CA ILE A 487 0.77 -12.85 -10.97
C ILE A 487 1.68 -13.91 -11.61
N GLU A 488 2.20 -13.66 -12.81
CA GLU A 488 3.14 -14.54 -13.50
C GLU A 488 4.44 -14.72 -12.72
N HIS A 489 4.98 -13.64 -12.15
CA HIS A 489 6.16 -13.71 -11.30
C HIS A 489 5.92 -14.61 -10.08
N VAL A 490 4.84 -14.40 -9.32
CA VAL A 490 4.52 -15.23 -8.15
C VAL A 490 4.36 -16.70 -8.55
N ASN A 491 3.66 -16.98 -9.64
CA ASN A 491 3.48 -18.34 -10.15
C ASN A 491 4.80 -18.96 -10.65
N LYS A 492 5.67 -18.19 -11.31
CA LYS A 492 7.02 -18.64 -11.71
C LYS A 492 7.80 -19.10 -10.50
N VAL A 493 7.85 -18.28 -9.44
CA VAL A 493 8.62 -18.60 -8.22
C VAL A 493 8.03 -19.80 -7.48
N ARG A 494 6.70 -19.93 -7.40
CA ARG A 494 6.04 -21.07 -6.74
C ARG A 494 6.23 -22.40 -7.46
N ASN A 495 6.33 -22.36 -8.79
CA ASN A 495 6.37 -23.56 -9.62
C ASN A 495 7.79 -23.96 -10.05
N ALA A 496 8.81 -23.15 -9.77
CA ALA A 496 10.20 -23.52 -10.00
C ALA A 496 10.59 -24.74 -9.14
N ASN A 497 11.44 -25.63 -9.67
CA ASN A 497 11.82 -26.88 -9.00
C ASN A 497 12.51 -26.65 -7.64
N ASP A 498 13.29 -25.58 -7.55
CA ASP A 498 13.97 -25.07 -6.36
C ASP A 498 13.26 -23.85 -5.73
N GLY A 499 12.11 -23.49 -6.29
CA GLY A 499 11.31 -22.33 -5.92
C GLY A 499 10.75 -22.38 -4.50
N ASN A 500 10.05 -21.31 -4.14
CA ASN A 500 9.35 -21.21 -2.89
C ASN A 500 7.83 -21.40 -3.13
N PRO A 501 7.24 -22.56 -2.83
CA PRO A 501 5.80 -22.78 -3.02
C PRO A 501 4.95 -21.86 -2.14
N ASN A 502 5.52 -21.31 -1.07
CA ASN A 502 4.89 -20.38 -0.15
C ASN A 502 5.11 -18.91 -0.54
N TYR A 503 5.80 -18.62 -1.65
CA TYR A 503 6.11 -17.25 -2.07
C TYR A 503 4.84 -16.41 -2.15
N GLY A 504 4.78 -15.32 -1.41
CA GLY A 504 3.50 -14.68 -1.10
C GLY A 504 3.41 -13.19 -1.42
N LEU A 505 2.20 -12.66 -1.24
CA LEU A 505 1.87 -11.25 -1.33
C LEU A 505 1.36 -10.75 0.02
N ARG A 506 1.97 -9.69 0.54
CA ARG A 506 1.47 -8.91 1.67
C ARG A 506 0.89 -7.60 1.13
N ILE A 507 -0.33 -7.27 1.52
CA ILE A 507 -1.02 -6.07 1.03
C ILE A 507 -1.44 -5.25 2.25
N HIS A 508 -0.86 -4.07 2.47
CA HIS A 508 -1.44 -3.15 3.46
C HIS A 508 -2.83 -2.72 2.95
N GLY A 509 -3.88 -2.97 3.72
CA GLY A 509 -5.25 -2.76 3.25
C GLY A 509 -6.19 -2.44 4.41
N GLY A 510 -6.90 -1.33 4.31
CA GLY A 510 -7.84 -0.87 5.32
C GLY A 510 -7.18 -0.40 6.62
N GLU A 511 -5.93 0.05 6.58
CA GLU A 511 -5.20 0.66 7.67
C GLU A 511 -5.70 2.10 7.93
N ASN A 512 -5.48 3.05 7.02
CA ASN A 512 -5.70 4.49 7.24
C ASN A 512 -6.94 5.05 6.50
N VAL A 513 -7.99 4.24 6.35
CA VAL A 513 -9.22 4.65 5.65
C VAL A 513 -10.29 5.05 6.67
N ALA A 514 -10.44 6.36 6.88
CA ALA A 514 -11.38 6.89 7.88
C ALA A 514 -12.82 6.41 7.64
N ALA A 515 -13.41 5.76 8.65
CA ALA A 515 -14.81 5.39 8.63
C ALA A 515 -15.66 6.63 8.88
N VAL A 516 -16.25 7.16 7.81
CA VAL A 516 -17.08 8.36 7.88
C VAL A 516 -18.54 7.96 8.07
N ASN A 517 -19.32 8.76 8.81
CA ASN A 517 -20.76 8.55 8.93
C ASN A 517 -21.40 8.52 7.53
N SER A 518 -22.31 7.57 7.28
CA SER A 518 -22.95 7.40 5.98
C SER A 518 -23.68 8.64 5.47
N THR A 519 -24.01 9.61 6.34
CA THR A 519 -24.62 10.89 5.96
C THR A 519 -23.65 11.94 5.42
N LEU A 520 -22.35 11.76 5.60
CA LEU A 520 -21.34 12.75 5.21
C LEU A 520 -20.71 12.40 3.85
N PRO A 521 -20.26 13.40 3.07
CA PRO A 521 -19.65 13.17 1.75
C PRO A 521 -18.45 12.21 1.76
N GLY A 522 -17.64 12.24 2.84
CA GLY A 522 -16.48 11.36 3.00
C GLY A 522 -16.82 9.86 3.05
N TYR A 523 -18.08 9.47 3.25
CA TYR A 523 -18.48 8.07 3.17
C TYR A 523 -18.32 7.48 1.76
N HIS A 524 -18.51 8.30 0.72
CA HIS A 524 -18.30 7.84 -0.65
C HIS A 524 -16.82 7.54 -0.93
N LEU A 525 -15.92 8.33 -0.35
CA LEU A 525 -14.48 8.09 -0.39
C LEU A 525 -14.16 6.73 0.24
N PHE A 526 -14.61 6.50 1.49
CA PHE A 526 -14.43 5.24 2.20
C PHE A 526 -14.93 4.03 1.40
N VAL A 527 -16.19 4.08 0.93
CA VAL A 527 -16.81 2.95 0.23
C VAL A 527 -16.10 2.64 -1.08
N SER A 528 -15.76 3.67 -1.87
CA SER A 528 -15.13 3.47 -3.17
C SER A 528 -13.69 2.98 -3.03
N TYR A 529 -12.97 3.53 -2.06
CA TYR A 529 -11.63 3.10 -1.68
C TYR A 529 -11.64 1.61 -1.32
N MET A 530 -12.44 1.24 -0.32
CA MET A 530 -12.50 -0.13 0.17
C MET A 530 -13.00 -1.10 -0.90
N TYR A 531 -13.90 -0.66 -1.79
CA TYR A 531 -14.38 -1.52 -2.88
C TYR A 531 -13.26 -1.88 -3.86
N ILE A 532 -12.39 -0.92 -4.23
CA ILE A 532 -11.20 -1.17 -5.06
C ILE A 532 -10.26 -2.17 -4.38
N VAL A 533 -10.00 -2.00 -3.07
CA VAL A 533 -9.15 -2.91 -2.30
C VAL A 533 -9.75 -4.32 -2.25
N VAL A 534 -11.03 -4.45 -1.91
CA VAL A 534 -11.73 -5.74 -1.82
C VAL A 534 -11.75 -6.47 -3.16
N LEU A 535 -12.02 -5.77 -4.26
CA LEU A 535 -11.98 -6.35 -5.61
C LEU A 535 -10.59 -6.84 -5.98
N SER A 536 -9.55 -6.08 -5.63
CA SER A 536 -8.16 -6.47 -5.87
C SER A 536 -7.81 -7.75 -5.14
N ILE A 537 -8.11 -7.83 -3.84
CA ILE A 537 -7.84 -9.02 -3.02
C ILE A 537 -8.66 -10.21 -3.51
N GLN A 538 -9.93 -10.02 -3.85
CA GLN A 538 -10.77 -11.08 -4.39
C GLN A 538 -10.19 -11.65 -5.68
N TYR A 539 -9.78 -10.79 -6.62
CA TYR A 539 -9.17 -11.21 -7.88
C TYR A 539 -7.86 -11.97 -7.64
N LEU A 540 -6.98 -11.44 -6.80
CA LEU A 540 -5.72 -12.11 -6.44
C LEU A 540 -5.96 -13.47 -5.79
N GLN A 541 -6.96 -13.58 -4.90
CA GLN A 541 -7.30 -14.84 -4.25
C GLN A 541 -7.81 -15.88 -5.27
N GLN A 542 -8.51 -15.46 -6.33
CA GLN A 542 -8.94 -16.35 -7.41
C GLN A 542 -7.75 -16.84 -8.24
N GLU A 543 -6.85 -15.94 -8.62
CA GLU A 543 -5.70 -16.25 -9.49
C GLU A 543 -4.61 -17.05 -8.76
N LEU A 544 -4.29 -16.69 -7.51
CA LEU A 544 -3.17 -17.24 -6.76
C LEU A 544 -3.56 -18.36 -5.79
N LYS A 545 -4.85 -18.48 -5.43
CA LYS A 545 -5.46 -19.48 -4.53
C LYS A 545 -4.99 -19.45 -3.06
N HIS A 546 -3.74 -19.11 -2.79
CA HIS A 546 -3.13 -19.00 -1.46
C HIS A 546 -1.95 -18.03 -1.46
N GLY A 547 -1.37 -17.83 -0.26
CA GLY A 547 -0.17 -17.00 -0.06
C GLY A 547 -0.46 -15.51 -0.23
N ILE A 548 -1.62 -15.05 0.21
CA ILE A 548 -1.94 -13.63 0.37
C ILE A 548 -2.10 -13.39 1.87
N ARG A 549 -1.55 -12.29 2.37
CA ARG A 549 -1.80 -11.76 3.72
C ARG A 549 -2.17 -10.28 3.62
N ILE A 550 -2.96 -9.79 4.57
CA ILE A 550 -3.34 -8.39 4.61
C ILE A 550 -2.77 -7.73 5.86
N GLY A 551 -1.96 -6.70 5.65
CA GLY A 551 -1.48 -5.83 6.69
C GLY A 551 -2.61 -4.98 7.27
N HIS A 552 -2.71 -4.95 8.60
CA HIS A 552 -3.68 -4.20 9.41
C HIS A 552 -5.14 -4.66 9.29
N GLY A 553 -5.81 -4.40 8.17
CA GLY A 553 -7.20 -4.83 7.94
C GLY A 553 -8.28 -4.10 8.74
N VAL A 554 -8.00 -2.93 9.33
CA VAL A 554 -8.90 -2.28 10.30
C VAL A 554 -10.27 -1.92 9.71
N ALA A 555 -10.31 -1.39 8.49
CA ALA A 555 -11.54 -1.01 7.81
C ALA A 555 -12.45 -2.22 7.48
N PHE A 556 -11.90 -3.44 7.42
CA PHE A 556 -12.73 -4.63 7.16
C PHE A 556 -13.68 -4.95 8.31
N ASP A 557 -13.32 -4.65 9.55
CA ASP A 557 -14.21 -4.80 10.70
C ASP A 557 -15.49 -3.99 10.53
N ILE A 558 -15.35 -2.76 10.04
CA ILE A 558 -16.48 -1.86 9.78
C ILE A 558 -17.42 -2.44 8.74
N ILE A 559 -16.87 -3.02 7.66
CA ILE A 559 -17.64 -3.62 6.57
C ILE A 559 -18.32 -4.92 7.03
N LEU A 560 -17.61 -5.78 7.76
CA LEU A 560 -18.16 -7.05 8.26
C LEU A 560 -19.31 -6.82 9.24
N ASN A 561 -19.21 -5.78 10.06
CA ASN A 561 -20.26 -5.37 11.00
C ASN A 561 -21.33 -4.44 10.41
N TYR A 562 -21.33 -4.19 9.10
CA TYR A 562 -22.36 -3.38 8.46
C TYR A 562 -23.73 -4.07 8.61
N ASN A 563 -24.69 -3.42 9.28
CA ASN A 563 -26.05 -3.96 9.45
C ASN A 563 -27.00 -3.39 8.39
N GLU A 564 -27.53 -4.26 7.53
CA GLU A 564 -28.48 -3.93 6.46
C GLU A 564 -29.86 -3.51 7.00
N GLU A 565 -30.21 -3.89 8.22
CA GLU A 565 -31.54 -3.70 8.81
C GLU A 565 -31.88 -2.24 9.16
N LYS A 566 -30.92 -1.31 9.02
CA LYS A 566 -31.21 0.13 9.02
C LYS A 566 -31.91 0.52 7.71
N LYS A 567 -33.16 0.06 7.56
CA LYS A 567 -34.02 0.12 6.36
C LYS A 567 -34.15 1.50 5.71
N ASN A 568 -33.94 2.59 6.44
CA ASN A 568 -34.01 3.94 5.89
C ASN A 568 -32.77 4.34 5.06
N GLN A 569 -31.71 3.51 5.02
CA GLN A 569 -30.48 3.77 4.24
C GLN A 569 -30.31 2.86 3.01
N SER A 570 -31.26 1.95 2.76
CA SER A 570 -31.18 0.93 1.69
C SER A 570 -31.25 1.50 0.26
N GLN A 571 -31.64 2.77 0.09
CA GLN A 571 -31.74 3.40 -1.24
C GLN A 571 -30.43 4.02 -1.76
N ARG A 572 -29.33 4.01 -0.98
CA ARG A 572 -28.06 4.62 -1.40
C ARG A 572 -27.18 3.61 -2.15
N LYS A 573 -26.59 4.03 -3.29
CA LYS A 573 -25.62 3.22 -4.06
C LYS A 573 -24.48 2.66 -3.20
N SER A 574 -23.99 3.45 -2.25
CA SER A 574 -22.94 3.02 -1.31
C SER A 574 -23.37 1.86 -0.40
N SER A 575 -24.66 1.74 -0.06
CA SER A 575 -25.18 0.63 0.74
C SER A 575 -25.11 -0.70 -0.01
N VAL A 576 -25.35 -0.66 -1.34
CA VAL A 576 -25.22 -1.83 -2.22
C VAL A 576 -23.77 -2.30 -2.29
N LEU A 577 -22.82 -1.37 -2.49
CA LEU A 577 -21.40 -1.70 -2.49
C LEU A 577 -20.92 -2.25 -1.14
N MET A 578 -21.42 -1.72 -0.02
CA MET A 578 -21.10 -2.24 1.31
C MET A 578 -21.60 -3.67 1.53
N ALA A 579 -22.84 -3.95 1.14
CA ALA A 579 -23.40 -5.30 1.21
C ALA A 579 -22.59 -6.28 0.35
N GLU A 580 -22.20 -5.85 -0.86
CA GLU A 580 -21.38 -6.64 -1.76
C GLU A 580 -19.98 -6.91 -1.19
N MET A 581 -19.29 -5.88 -0.68
CA MET A 581 -18.00 -6.05 0.00
C MET A 581 -18.11 -7.00 1.18
N LYS A 582 -19.13 -6.85 2.02
CA LYS A 582 -19.37 -7.75 3.17
C LYS A 582 -19.54 -9.19 2.71
N ARG A 583 -20.31 -9.43 1.64
CA ARG A 583 -20.49 -10.77 1.04
C ARG A 583 -19.16 -11.35 0.56
N ILE A 584 -18.37 -10.57 -0.17
CA ILE A 584 -17.05 -10.97 -0.68
C ILE A 584 -16.10 -11.29 0.48
N LEU A 585 -15.97 -10.37 1.45
CA LEU A 585 -15.06 -10.49 2.59
C LEU A 585 -15.35 -11.72 3.45
N LYS A 586 -16.63 -12.03 3.73
CA LYS A 586 -17.03 -13.25 4.45
C LYS A 586 -16.54 -14.54 3.78
N LYS A 587 -16.34 -14.52 2.46
CA LYS A 587 -15.82 -15.66 1.70
C LYS A 587 -14.30 -15.68 1.73
N ILE A 588 -13.65 -14.59 1.32
CA ILE A 588 -12.20 -14.58 1.09
C ILE A 588 -11.36 -14.50 2.38
N LEU A 589 -11.83 -13.83 3.43
CA LEU A 589 -11.07 -13.68 4.67
C LEU A 589 -11.03 -14.95 5.52
N LYS A 590 -11.75 -16.01 5.15
CA LYS A 590 -11.59 -17.33 5.79
C LYS A 590 -10.24 -17.98 5.47
N THR A 591 -9.59 -17.56 4.39
CA THR A 591 -8.35 -18.16 3.90
C THR A 591 -7.17 -17.20 3.89
N ILE A 592 -7.43 -15.89 4.09
CA ILE A 592 -6.43 -14.83 4.06
C ILE A 592 -6.28 -14.30 5.50
N PRO A 593 -5.10 -14.43 6.13
CA PRO A 593 -4.87 -13.90 7.46
C PRO A 593 -4.78 -12.38 7.45
N LEU A 594 -5.23 -11.78 8.55
CA LEU A 594 -5.01 -10.37 8.87
C LEU A 594 -3.85 -10.25 9.86
N GLU A 595 -2.85 -9.44 9.50
CA GLU A 595 -1.71 -9.09 10.35
C GLU A 595 -2.09 -7.85 11.17
N VAL A 596 -2.42 -8.07 12.44
CA VAL A 596 -2.91 -7.02 13.33
C VAL A 596 -1.75 -6.46 14.14
N ASN A 597 -1.46 -5.18 13.91
CA ASN A 597 -0.42 -4.42 14.59
C ASN A 597 -1.08 -3.53 15.66
N ILE A 598 -1.29 -4.04 16.88
CA ILE A 598 -2.16 -3.42 17.88
C ILE A 598 -1.64 -2.05 18.27
N THR A 599 -0.34 -1.97 18.58
CA THR A 599 0.27 -0.71 18.99
C THR A 599 0.27 0.30 17.87
N SER A 600 0.72 -0.11 16.68
CA SER A 600 0.68 0.72 15.49
C SER A 600 -0.74 1.27 15.27
N ASN A 601 -1.74 0.42 15.11
CA ASN A 601 -3.15 0.82 14.94
C ASN A 601 -3.64 1.79 16.04
N TYR A 602 -3.21 1.57 17.28
CA TYR A 602 -3.56 2.43 18.40
C TYR A 602 -2.94 3.84 18.33
N TYR A 603 -1.79 4.02 17.70
CA TYR A 603 -1.18 5.34 17.51
C TYR A 603 -1.60 5.98 16.19
N LEU A 604 -1.58 5.19 15.11
CA LEU A 604 -1.92 5.61 13.76
C LEU A 604 -3.35 6.14 13.64
N LEU A 605 -4.31 5.40 14.19
CA LEU A 605 -5.70 5.55 13.78
C LEU A 605 -6.45 6.53 14.67
N GLY A 606 -7.01 7.56 14.02
CA GLY A 606 -7.83 8.60 14.65
C GLY A 606 -9.10 8.06 15.31
N GLN A 607 -9.73 8.91 16.13
CA GLN A 607 -10.96 8.53 16.86
C GLN A 607 -12.10 8.09 15.93
N SER A 608 -12.17 8.62 14.70
CA SER A 608 -13.21 8.28 13.71
C SER A 608 -13.18 6.82 13.27
N VAL A 609 -12.03 6.15 13.35
CA VAL A 609 -11.90 4.72 13.03
C VAL A 609 -12.29 3.84 14.24
N ARG A 610 -12.33 4.41 15.44
CA ARG A 610 -12.72 3.72 16.67
C ARG A 610 -14.22 3.86 16.90
N ARG A 611 -14.94 2.75 16.98
CA ARG A 611 -16.37 2.77 17.29
C ARG A 611 -16.58 3.10 18.79
N GLY A 612 -17.53 3.98 19.10
CA GLY A 612 -18.05 4.17 20.46
C GLY A 612 -17.40 5.28 21.30
N ASN A 613 -17.81 5.38 22.58
CA ASN A 613 -17.49 6.43 23.56
C ASN A 613 -16.01 6.48 24.01
N GLY A 614 -15.06 6.30 23.09
CA GLY A 614 -13.61 6.40 23.34
C GLY A 614 -13.00 5.24 24.13
N LYS A 615 -13.74 4.16 24.42
CA LYS A 615 -13.26 3.04 25.26
C LYS A 615 -12.93 1.75 24.51
N GLU A 616 -13.50 1.50 23.33
CA GLU A 616 -13.26 0.24 22.60
C GLU A 616 -12.34 0.48 21.40
N THR A 617 -11.04 0.29 21.65
CA THR A 617 -10.02 0.18 20.61
C THR A 617 -10.22 -1.16 19.89
N HIS A 618 -10.99 -1.15 18.81
CA HIS A 618 -11.21 -2.29 17.90
C HIS A 618 -11.90 -3.50 18.56
N SER A 619 -13.18 -3.73 18.26
CA SER A 619 -13.76 -5.05 18.54
C SER A 619 -13.29 -6.05 17.47
N LEU A 620 -12.00 -6.40 17.45
CA LEU A 620 -11.49 -7.51 16.63
C LEU A 620 -12.15 -8.86 16.99
N LYS A 621 -12.98 -8.86 18.04
CA LYS A 621 -14.02 -9.86 18.29
C LYS A 621 -14.73 -10.29 17.00
N THR A 622 -15.06 -9.36 16.11
CA THR A 622 -15.67 -9.65 14.81
C THR A 622 -14.85 -10.65 14.00
N PHE A 623 -13.52 -10.49 13.97
CA PHE A 623 -12.66 -11.36 13.19
C PHE A 623 -12.67 -12.79 13.76
N PHE A 624 -12.64 -12.94 15.09
CA PHE A 624 -12.84 -14.25 15.71
C PHE A 624 -14.24 -14.82 15.47
N ASP A 625 -15.29 -14.01 15.60
CA ASP A 625 -16.69 -14.42 15.36
C ASP A 625 -16.90 -14.93 13.91
N PHE A 626 -16.17 -14.35 12.95
CA PHE A 626 -16.20 -14.79 11.54
C PHE A 626 -15.19 -15.90 11.21
N GLY A 627 -14.38 -16.34 12.18
CA GLY A 627 -13.33 -17.35 11.97
C GLY A 627 -12.22 -16.89 11.03
N ILE A 628 -11.93 -15.58 11.01
CA ILE A 628 -10.87 -14.98 10.20
C ILE A 628 -9.53 -15.28 10.88
N PRO A 629 -8.52 -15.80 10.15
CA PRO A 629 -7.20 -16.02 10.72
C PRO A 629 -6.55 -14.69 11.07
N ILE A 630 -6.03 -14.58 12.29
CA ILE A 630 -5.32 -13.40 12.79
C ILE A 630 -3.88 -13.79 13.11
N VAL A 631 -2.95 -12.91 12.75
CA VAL A 631 -1.54 -12.91 13.13
C VAL A 631 -1.28 -11.61 13.88
N LEU A 632 -0.50 -11.64 14.96
CA LEU A 632 -0.02 -10.43 15.63
C LEU A 632 1.40 -10.11 15.18
N SER A 633 1.72 -8.84 15.02
CA SER A 633 3.01 -8.36 14.55
C SER A 633 3.30 -6.94 15.04
N THR A 634 4.55 -6.49 14.92
CA THR A 634 4.99 -5.21 15.52
C THR A 634 4.88 -4.01 14.59
N ASP A 635 4.83 -4.25 13.28
CA ASP A 635 4.93 -3.24 12.22
C ASP A 635 6.28 -2.48 12.24
N ASN A 636 6.47 -1.52 13.15
CA ASN A 636 7.70 -0.75 13.28
C ASN A 636 8.18 -0.73 14.75
N ASP A 637 8.70 -1.86 15.26
CA ASP A 637 9.15 -2.02 16.67
C ASP A 637 10.09 -0.90 17.15
N GLY A 638 10.96 -0.37 16.29
CA GLY A 638 11.85 0.74 16.65
C GLY A 638 11.15 2.10 16.79
N ILE A 639 10.01 2.31 16.14
CA ILE A 639 9.26 3.56 16.26
C ILE A 639 8.32 3.52 17.46
N TRP A 640 7.67 2.37 17.67
CA TRP A 640 6.62 2.24 18.66
C TRP A 640 7.17 2.03 20.08
N PRO A 641 6.47 2.54 21.11
CA PRO A 641 6.87 2.31 22.50
C PRO A 641 6.46 0.89 22.94
N ILE A 642 7.07 -0.13 22.35
CA ILE A 642 6.81 -1.57 22.63
C ILE A 642 7.95 -2.24 23.41
N ASP A 643 8.82 -1.42 24.01
CA ASP A 643 9.85 -1.86 24.96
C ASP A 643 9.30 -2.40 26.28
N GLN A 644 8.03 -2.09 26.60
CA GLN A 644 7.42 -2.45 27.87
C GLN A 644 6.09 -3.17 27.70
N CYS A 645 5.95 -4.25 28.44
CA CYS A 645 4.71 -4.98 28.61
C CYS A 645 3.69 -4.15 29.39
N ILE A 646 2.48 -3.98 28.84
CA ILE A 646 1.38 -3.32 29.56
C ILE A 646 0.97 -4.04 30.85
N LEU A 647 1.21 -5.35 30.92
CA LEU A 647 0.99 -6.21 32.09
C LEU A 647 2.22 -6.29 33.01
N LYS A 648 3.30 -5.57 32.70
CA LYS A 648 4.56 -5.52 33.47
C LYS A 648 5.28 -6.87 33.61
N HIS A 649 5.05 -7.80 32.68
CA HIS A 649 5.84 -9.03 32.61
C HIS A 649 7.29 -8.74 32.20
N VAL A 650 8.24 -9.38 32.88
CA VAL A 650 9.67 -9.24 32.61
C VAL A 650 10.02 -9.94 31.30
N GLY A 651 10.75 -9.27 30.40
CA GLY A 651 11.17 -9.81 29.11
C GLY A 651 10.09 -9.83 28.03
N HIS A 652 8.89 -9.33 28.31
CA HIS A 652 7.83 -9.18 27.32
C HIS A 652 7.94 -7.82 26.63
N HIS A 653 8.90 -7.68 25.71
CA HIS A 653 9.05 -6.56 24.79
C HIS A 653 8.72 -6.99 23.35
N SER A 654 8.63 -6.05 22.42
CA SER A 654 8.42 -6.35 20.99
C SER A 654 7.14 -7.19 20.76
N VAL A 655 7.20 -8.29 20.00
CA VAL A 655 6.03 -9.14 19.67
C VAL A 655 5.30 -9.63 20.93
N ALA A 656 6.01 -10.06 21.98
CA ALA A 656 5.34 -10.49 23.23
C ALA A 656 4.57 -9.35 23.90
N ALA A 657 5.03 -8.10 23.76
CA ALA A 657 4.30 -6.93 24.24
C ALA A 657 2.99 -6.72 23.46
N GLU A 658 2.97 -6.99 22.14
CA GLU A 658 1.74 -6.97 21.33
C GLU A 658 0.73 -8.01 21.81
N PHE A 659 1.17 -9.24 22.08
CA PHE A 659 0.30 -10.28 22.67
C PHE A 659 -0.28 -9.84 24.02
N CYS A 660 0.54 -9.25 24.89
CA CYS A 660 0.06 -8.74 26.18
C CYS A 660 -0.98 -7.63 26.00
N ARG A 661 -0.79 -6.74 25.01
CA ARG A 661 -1.79 -5.71 24.65
C ARG A 661 -3.06 -6.32 24.06
N ALA A 662 -2.96 -7.40 23.29
CA ALA A 662 -4.10 -8.14 22.76
C ALA A 662 -4.95 -8.76 23.86
N ILE A 663 -4.30 -9.37 24.85
CA ILE A 663 -4.97 -9.96 26.02
C ILE A 663 -5.60 -8.85 26.85
N TYR A 664 -4.83 -7.79 27.18
CA TYR A 664 -5.32 -6.67 27.98
C TYR A 664 -6.50 -5.93 27.34
N SER A 665 -6.49 -5.76 26.01
CA SER A 665 -7.58 -5.09 25.28
C SER A 665 -8.79 -5.98 25.01
N GLY A 666 -8.74 -7.26 25.39
CA GLY A 666 -9.83 -8.20 25.16
C GLY A 666 -9.96 -8.65 23.69
N ILE A 667 -8.90 -8.50 22.88
CA ILE A 667 -8.81 -9.12 21.56
C ILE A 667 -8.64 -10.64 21.74
N ILE A 668 -7.69 -11.05 22.59
CA ILE A 668 -7.51 -12.46 22.98
C ILE A 668 -8.24 -12.68 24.30
N ILE A 669 -9.39 -13.34 24.24
CA ILE A 669 -10.29 -13.53 25.40
C ILE A 669 -10.17 -14.91 26.06
N ASN A 670 -9.46 -15.85 25.45
CA ASN A 670 -9.24 -17.20 26.00
C ASN A 670 -7.97 -17.84 25.41
N GLU A 671 -7.51 -18.94 26.02
CA GLU A 671 -6.33 -19.71 25.57
C GLU A 671 -6.48 -20.28 24.16
N GLY A 672 -7.70 -20.64 23.74
CA GLY A 672 -7.97 -21.12 22.38
C GLY A 672 -7.68 -20.05 21.33
N ASN A 673 -8.08 -18.80 21.59
CA ASN A 673 -7.74 -17.65 20.74
C ASN A 673 -6.22 -17.44 20.70
N LEU A 674 -5.55 -17.47 21.86
CA LEU A 674 -4.10 -17.33 21.94
C LEU A 674 -3.37 -18.38 21.10
N GLY A 675 -3.70 -19.66 21.33
CA GLY A 675 -3.10 -20.78 20.60
C GLY A 675 -3.37 -20.72 19.10
N ASN A 676 -4.56 -20.26 18.68
CA ASN A 676 -4.88 -20.05 17.26
C ASN A 676 -4.04 -18.94 16.64
N VAL A 677 -3.85 -17.80 17.32
CA VAL A 677 -3.03 -16.68 16.81
C VAL A 677 -1.58 -17.13 16.65
N ILE A 678 -0.99 -17.77 17.67
CA ILE A 678 0.39 -18.30 17.61
C ILE A 678 0.54 -19.30 16.44
N LYS A 679 -0.41 -20.25 16.34
CA LYS A 679 -0.42 -21.24 15.26
C LYS A 679 -0.57 -20.61 13.88
N ASN A 680 -1.40 -19.57 13.74
CA ASN A 680 -1.59 -18.87 12.48
C ASN A 680 -0.28 -18.21 12.02
N SER A 681 0.46 -17.56 12.92
CA SER A 681 1.73 -16.93 12.54
C SER A 681 2.73 -17.94 11.95
N LYS A 682 2.76 -19.18 12.46
CA LYS A 682 3.55 -20.27 11.85
C LYS A 682 2.94 -20.80 10.54
N THR A 683 1.62 -20.92 10.48
CA THR A 683 0.91 -21.49 9.32
C THR A 683 1.04 -20.60 8.07
N TYR A 684 1.04 -19.28 8.28
CA TYR A 684 0.94 -18.29 7.20
C TYR A 684 2.25 -17.58 6.86
N CYS A 685 3.39 -17.95 7.47
CA CYS A 685 4.69 -17.45 7.02
C CYS A 685 4.98 -17.91 5.58
N PHE A 686 5.72 -17.10 4.84
CA PHE A 686 6.09 -17.39 3.45
C PHE A 686 7.38 -18.19 3.31
N ASP A 687 8.07 -18.49 4.40
CA ASP A 687 9.20 -19.43 4.36
C ASP A 687 8.74 -20.85 3.98
N LYS A 688 9.47 -21.50 3.07
CA LYS A 688 9.13 -22.84 2.56
C LYS A 688 9.42 -23.99 3.52
N GLU A 689 10.37 -23.80 4.45
CA GLU A 689 10.78 -24.81 5.43
C GLU A 689 9.88 -24.76 6.68
N LEU A 690 9.35 -23.59 7.02
CA LEU A 690 8.51 -23.37 8.22
C LEU A 690 7.01 -23.32 7.91
N GLY A 691 6.63 -22.73 6.78
CA GLY A 691 5.24 -22.46 6.44
C GLY A 691 4.52 -23.71 5.92
N THR A 692 3.34 -23.99 6.46
CA THR A 692 2.45 -25.05 5.96
C THR A 692 1.27 -24.46 5.21
N LEU A 693 1.50 -23.46 4.34
CA LEU A 693 0.42 -22.91 3.50
C LEU A 693 -0.22 -24.07 2.74
N ARG A 694 -1.39 -24.50 3.21
CA ARG A 694 -2.07 -25.67 2.66
C ARG A 694 -2.36 -25.34 1.20
N LYS A 695 -1.85 -26.16 0.29
CA LYS A 695 -2.47 -26.28 -1.04
C LYS A 695 -3.92 -26.62 -0.73
N THR A 696 -4.83 -25.66 -0.93
CA THR A 696 -6.26 -25.91 -0.81
C THR A 696 -6.53 -27.14 -1.65
N ASP A 697 -7.14 -28.15 -1.04
CA ASP A 697 -7.27 -29.48 -1.63
C ASP A 697 -8.19 -29.34 -2.86
N THR A 698 -7.60 -29.07 -4.03
CA THR A 698 -8.29 -28.64 -5.26
C THR A 698 -9.24 -29.72 -5.80
N LYS A 699 -9.25 -30.90 -5.19
CA LYS A 699 -10.12 -32.03 -5.54
C LYS A 699 -11.59 -31.77 -5.25
N LYS A 700 -11.93 -30.90 -4.30
CA LYS A 700 -13.30 -30.37 -4.20
C LYS A 700 -13.41 -29.11 -5.05
N LYS A 701 -13.70 -29.29 -6.34
CA LYS A 701 -14.25 -28.21 -7.16
C LYS A 701 -15.58 -27.82 -6.53
N GLU A 702 -15.58 -26.80 -5.68
CA GLU A 702 -16.80 -26.00 -5.51
C GLU A 702 -17.22 -25.55 -6.92
N PRO A 703 -18.52 -25.58 -7.26
CA PRO A 703 -18.97 -25.11 -8.55
C PRO A 703 -18.38 -23.72 -8.77
N GLU A 704 -17.61 -23.57 -9.85
CA GLU A 704 -17.16 -22.26 -10.31
C GLU A 704 -18.44 -21.48 -10.63
N GLU A 705 -18.93 -20.71 -9.67
CA GLU A 705 -19.91 -19.67 -9.94
C GLU A 705 -19.22 -18.72 -10.92
N GLU A 706 -19.49 -18.93 -12.22
CA GLU A 706 -19.01 -18.10 -13.30
C GLU A 706 -19.51 -16.69 -12.99
N PHE A 707 -18.58 -15.85 -12.54
CA PHE A 707 -18.90 -14.54 -12.01
C PHE A 707 -19.30 -13.63 -13.17
N GLN A 708 -20.58 -13.65 -13.51
CA GLN A 708 -21.20 -12.58 -14.28
C GLN A 708 -21.31 -11.38 -13.34
N ILE A 709 -20.45 -10.38 -13.52
CA ILE A 709 -20.64 -9.07 -12.90
C ILE A 709 -22.00 -8.56 -13.40
N PRO A 710 -23.08 -8.54 -12.60
CA PRO A 710 -24.37 -8.04 -13.03
C PRO A 710 -24.33 -6.52 -12.84
N MET A 711 -23.37 -5.87 -13.48
CA MET A 711 -23.22 -4.43 -13.41
C MET A 711 -23.28 -3.93 -14.85
N VAL A 712 -24.47 -3.47 -15.24
CA VAL A 712 -24.63 -2.63 -16.42
C VAL A 712 -23.98 -1.30 -16.08
N VAL A 713 -22.66 -1.22 -16.21
CA VAL A 713 -21.95 0.06 -16.22
C VAL A 713 -22.21 0.65 -17.60
N LEU A 714 -23.23 1.49 -17.69
CA LEU A 714 -23.45 2.28 -18.90
C LEU A 714 -22.23 3.16 -19.11
N HIS A 715 -21.44 2.86 -20.14
CA HIS A 715 -20.24 3.59 -20.48
C HIS A 715 -20.56 5.11 -20.56
N PRO A 716 -19.75 6.02 -19.99
CA PRO A 716 -20.07 7.46 -19.99
C PRO A 716 -20.32 8.04 -21.39
N LYS A 717 -19.58 7.56 -22.41
CA LYS A 717 -19.85 7.92 -23.81
C LYS A 717 -21.20 7.39 -24.33
N LEU A 718 -21.68 6.24 -23.87
CA LEU A 718 -22.99 5.71 -24.20
C LEU A 718 -24.09 6.56 -23.56
N ILE A 719 -23.94 6.96 -22.29
CA ILE A 719 -24.85 7.91 -21.65
C ILE A 719 -24.85 9.24 -22.39
N SER A 720 -23.66 9.81 -22.69
CA SER A 720 -23.53 11.05 -23.46
C SER A 720 -24.18 10.93 -24.85
N TYR A 721 -24.01 9.79 -25.52
CA TYR A 721 -24.62 9.53 -26.82
C TYR A 721 -26.14 9.38 -26.73
N ILE A 722 -26.66 8.63 -25.75
CA ILE A 722 -28.10 8.51 -25.49
C ILE A 722 -28.69 9.89 -25.24
N MET A 723 -28.04 10.72 -24.41
CA MET A 723 -28.47 12.09 -24.11
C MET A 723 -28.42 13.00 -25.35
N LYS A 724 -27.38 12.90 -26.19
CA LYS A 724 -27.27 13.64 -27.46
C LYS A 724 -28.33 13.21 -28.48
N THR A 725 -28.62 11.92 -28.56
CA THR A 725 -29.67 11.38 -29.45
C THR A 725 -31.04 11.78 -28.95
N PHE A 726 -31.29 11.75 -27.64
CA PHE A 726 -32.51 12.30 -27.04
C PHE A 726 -32.71 13.79 -27.38
N TYR A 727 -31.62 14.56 -27.37
CA TYR A 727 -31.60 15.97 -27.78
C TYR A 727 -31.99 16.19 -29.25
N LYS A 728 -31.58 15.29 -30.15
CA LYS A 728 -31.89 15.39 -31.59
C LYS A 728 -33.34 15.06 -31.92
N VAL A 729 -34.00 14.25 -31.09
CA VAL A 729 -35.37 13.76 -31.33
C VAL A 729 -36.43 14.58 -30.57
N ALA A 730 -36.02 15.40 -29.59
CA ALA A 730 -36.92 16.32 -28.90
C ALA A 730 -37.34 17.48 -29.83
N PRO A 731 -38.65 17.76 -30.02
CA PRO A 731 -39.10 18.80 -30.93
C PRO A 731 -38.65 20.18 -30.46
N VAL A 732 -38.05 20.94 -31.37
CA VAL A 732 -37.61 22.33 -31.19
C VAL A 732 -38.82 23.25 -31.18
N ASN A 733 -39.58 23.24 -30.10
CA ASN A 733 -40.57 24.30 -29.82
C ASN A 733 -40.18 25.00 -28.52
N GLY A 734 -39.29 25.99 -28.66
CA GLY A 734 -39.15 27.22 -27.86
C GLY A 734 -39.03 27.21 -26.33
N ASN A 735 -39.48 26.20 -25.61
CA ASN A 735 -39.57 26.18 -24.15
C ASN A 735 -39.20 24.79 -23.61
N ASN A 736 -37.92 24.42 -23.67
CA ASN A 736 -37.42 23.22 -23.01
C ASN A 736 -36.83 23.61 -21.63
N PRO A 737 -37.51 23.29 -20.51
CA PRO A 737 -37.05 23.67 -19.17
C PRO A 737 -35.68 23.07 -18.80
N PHE A 738 -35.30 21.95 -19.43
CA PHE A 738 -34.00 21.32 -19.21
C PHE A 738 -32.86 22.07 -19.93
N TYR A 739 -33.16 22.75 -21.03
CA TYR A 739 -32.18 23.61 -21.74
C TYR A 739 -31.85 24.86 -20.91
N GLU A 740 -32.86 25.50 -20.34
CA GLU A 740 -32.71 26.64 -19.42
C GLU A 740 -31.98 26.22 -18.12
N TYR A 741 -32.27 25.03 -17.57
CA TYR A 741 -31.52 24.47 -16.43
C TYR A 741 -30.03 24.23 -16.74
N CYS A 742 -29.71 23.71 -17.92
CA CYS A 742 -28.32 23.53 -18.35
C CYS A 742 -27.58 24.85 -18.60
N LYS A 743 -28.26 25.87 -19.16
CA LYS A 743 -27.71 27.23 -19.29
C LYS A 743 -27.44 27.88 -17.94
N ALA A 744 -28.37 27.76 -16.99
CA ALA A 744 -28.20 28.27 -15.63
C ALA A 744 -27.03 27.59 -14.91
N ARG A 745 -26.86 26.27 -15.07
CA ARG A 745 -25.76 25.52 -14.46
C ARG A 745 -24.39 25.82 -15.09
N ASN A 746 -24.36 26.21 -16.36
CA ASN A 746 -23.13 26.61 -17.06
C ASN A 746 -22.83 28.11 -16.97
N GLY A 747 -23.62 28.89 -16.22
CA GLY A 747 -23.37 30.33 -15.99
C GLY A 747 -23.74 31.24 -17.16
N GLU A 748 -24.59 30.80 -18.09
CA GLU A 748 -24.95 31.54 -19.31
C GLU A 748 -26.21 32.42 -19.17
N LEU A 749 -26.81 32.51 -17.97
CA LEU A 749 -27.96 33.36 -17.67
C LEU A 749 -27.57 34.38 -16.59
N THR A 750 -27.65 35.68 -16.90
CA THR A 750 -27.13 36.78 -16.06
C THR A 750 -28.22 37.68 -15.45
N ASP A 751 -29.50 37.28 -15.43
CA ASP A 751 -30.59 38.11 -14.88
C ASP A 751 -31.37 37.42 -13.74
N ASP A 752 -31.51 38.13 -12.62
CA ASP A 752 -32.09 37.73 -11.33
C ASP A 752 -33.63 37.48 -11.32
N LYS A 753 -34.24 37.00 -12.42
CA LYS A 753 -35.71 36.89 -12.54
C LYS A 753 -36.29 35.50 -12.85
N TYR A 754 -35.51 34.43 -12.80
CA TYR A 754 -36.01 33.07 -13.04
C TYR A 754 -36.03 32.22 -11.76
N GLU A 755 -37.09 32.34 -10.96
CA GLU A 755 -37.49 31.27 -10.02
C GLU A 755 -38.27 30.19 -10.80
N LEU A 756 -37.63 29.06 -11.05
CA LEU A 756 -38.30 27.84 -11.52
C LEU A 756 -39.05 27.21 -10.36
N SER A 757 -40.38 27.15 -10.41
CA SER A 757 -41.18 26.47 -9.38
C SER A 757 -40.93 24.95 -9.40
N ASP A 758 -40.79 24.36 -8.20
CA ASP A 758 -40.46 22.95 -7.96
C ASP A 758 -41.36 21.94 -8.70
N GLU A 759 -42.59 22.31 -9.04
CA GLU A 759 -43.54 21.44 -9.75
C GLU A 759 -43.12 21.09 -11.20
N LYS A 760 -42.34 21.93 -11.89
CA LYS A 760 -41.91 21.63 -13.27
C LYS A 760 -40.67 20.72 -13.36
N CYS A 761 -39.85 20.64 -12.32
CA CYS A 761 -38.71 19.71 -12.28
C CYS A 761 -39.14 18.25 -12.03
N ILE A 762 -40.31 18.04 -11.43
CA ILE A 762 -40.82 16.72 -11.05
C ILE A 762 -41.29 15.88 -12.25
N SER A 763 -41.65 16.50 -13.38
CA SER A 763 -42.24 15.77 -14.52
C SER A 763 -41.24 15.13 -15.50
N LEU A 764 -39.95 15.50 -15.46
CA LEU A 764 -38.90 14.94 -16.34
C LEU A 764 -37.94 13.97 -15.63
N ALA A 765 -37.92 13.97 -14.30
CA ALA A 765 -37.11 13.05 -13.50
C ALA A 765 -37.42 11.56 -13.74
N PRO A 766 -38.69 11.10 -13.91
CA PRO A 766 -38.99 9.68 -13.97
C PRO A 766 -38.45 8.97 -15.22
N VAL A 767 -38.37 9.65 -16.37
CA VAL A 767 -37.93 9.05 -17.65
C VAL A 767 -36.40 8.91 -17.68
N ALA A 768 -35.66 9.88 -17.15
CA ALA A 768 -34.21 9.79 -16.98
C ALA A 768 -33.84 8.76 -15.88
N LEU A 769 -34.63 8.66 -14.81
CA LEU A 769 -34.45 7.63 -13.77
C LEU A 769 -34.69 6.22 -14.32
N ALA A 770 -35.74 6.03 -15.13
CA ALA A 770 -36.13 4.73 -15.68
C ALA A 770 -35.08 4.16 -16.65
N ILE A 771 -34.36 4.99 -17.40
CA ILE A 771 -33.27 4.54 -18.30
C ILE A 771 -32.00 4.17 -17.51
N THR A 772 -31.82 4.74 -16.31
CA THR A 772 -30.64 4.50 -15.48
C THR A 772 -30.76 3.24 -14.60
N TYR A 773 -31.98 2.68 -14.45
CA TYR A 773 -32.31 1.57 -13.54
C TYR A 773 -32.96 0.39 -14.26
N LEU A 774 -32.32 -0.18 -15.28
CA LEU A 774 -32.80 -1.44 -15.86
C LEU A 774 -31.74 -2.52 -15.77
N THR A 775 -31.94 -3.43 -14.81
CA THR A 775 -31.37 -4.77 -14.88
C THR A 775 -32.11 -5.60 -15.94
N HIS A 776 -31.48 -6.67 -16.42
CA HIS A 776 -32.02 -7.50 -17.50
C HIS A 776 -33.39 -8.15 -17.15
N SER A 777 -33.72 -8.28 -15.86
CA SER A 777 -35.01 -8.77 -15.35
C SER A 777 -36.12 -7.72 -15.34
N GLU A 778 -35.80 -6.44 -15.20
CA GLU A 778 -36.80 -5.34 -15.14
C GLU A 778 -37.29 -4.94 -16.54
N TRP A 779 -36.46 -5.17 -17.58
CA TRP A 779 -36.86 -4.99 -18.99
C TRP A 779 -38.02 -5.92 -19.42
N ALA A 780 -38.16 -7.08 -18.77
CA ALA A 780 -39.27 -8.00 -19.00
C ALA A 780 -40.57 -7.50 -18.35
N GLN A 781 -40.50 -6.82 -17.20
CA GLN A 781 -41.65 -6.25 -16.49
C GLN A 781 -42.24 -5.01 -17.20
N LEU A 782 -41.41 -4.24 -17.90
CA LEU A 782 -41.86 -3.10 -18.71
C LEU A 782 -42.71 -3.51 -19.94
N ASN A 783 -42.65 -4.77 -20.38
CA ASN A 783 -43.53 -5.28 -21.42
C ASN A 783 -44.93 -5.68 -20.92
N SER A 784 -45.13 -5.81 -19.59
CA SER A 784 -46.41 -6.25 -18.99
C SER A 784 -47.27 -5.14 -18.41
N CYS A 785 -46.74 -3.94 -18.14
CA CYS A 785 -47.50 -2.82 -17.59
C CYS A 785 -48.08 -1.92 -18.68
N LYS A 786 -49.11 -2.40 -19.38
CA LYS A 786 -49.88 -1.60 -20.35
C LYS A 786 -51.07 -0.87 -19.72
N LEU A 787 -51.57 -1.32 -18.56
CA LEU A 787 -52.88 -0.91 -18.07
C LEU A 787 -52.88 0.28 -17.07
N GLU A 788 -51.86 0.44 -16.23
CA GLU A 788 -51.83 1.54 -15.24
C GLU A 788 -51.35 2.88 -15.82
N TYR A 789 -50.57 2.84 -16.91
CA TYR A 789 -50.07 4.05 -17.57
C TYR A 789 -51.10 4.69 -18.51
N ASP A 790 -51.95 3.88 -19.15
CA ASP A 790 -52.99 4.35 -20.07
C ASP A 790 -54.12 5.12 -19.32
N ILE A 791 -54.29 4.87 -18.01
CA ILE A 791 -55.26 5.59 -17.16
C ILE A 791 -54.75 7.00 -16.79
N MET A 792 -53.44 7.18 -16.60
CA MET A 792 -52.86 8.50 -16.29
C MET A 792 -52.74 9.42 -17.52
N PHE A 793 -52.70 8.87 -18.75
CA PHE A 793 -52.47 9.64 -19.98
C PHE A 793 -53.71 9.88 -20.85
N ALA A 794 -54.87 9.31 -20.50
CA ALA A 794 -56.12 9.51 -21.23
C ALA A 794 -56.65 10.98 -21.21
N ASN A 795 -56.01 11.89 -20.49
CA ASN A 795 -56.42 13.30 -20.37
C ASN A 795 -55.55 14.32 -21.13
N SER A 796 -54.63 13.92 -22.02
CA SER A 796 -53.90 14.88 -22.86
C SER A 796 -54.01 14.56 -24.35
N GLN A 797 -54.40 15.56 -25.15
CA GLN A 797 -54.75 15.39 -26.56
C GLN A 797 -53.59 14.94 -27.46
N ASN A 798 -53.98 14.10 -28.44
CA ASN A 798 -53.29 13.62 -29.64
C ASN A 798 -52.01 14.37 -30.08
N ASN A 799 -50.85 13.73 -29.92
CA ASN A 799 -49.78 13.58 -30.93
C ASN A 799 -48.47 12.93 -30.42
N GLN A 800 -48.39 12.49 -29.15
CA GLN A 800 -47.11 12.04 -28.57
C GLN A 800 -46.79 10.53 -28.68
N SER A 801 -47.75 9.67 -29.07
CA SER A 801 -47.51 8.20 -29.13
C SER A 801 -46.59 7.76 -30.29
N LYS A 802 -46.53 8.49 -31.41
CA LYS A 802 -45.67 8.13 -32.56
C LYS A 802 -44.17 8.35 -32.32
N ASN A 803 -43.81 9.33 -31.48
CA ASN A 803 -42.40 9.62 -31.20
C ASN A 803 -41.79 8.59 -30.24
N PHE A 804 -42.58 8.08 -29.30
CA PHE A 804 -42.12 7.08 -28.33
C PHE A 804 -41.82 5.73 -28.99
N GLU A 805 -42.66 5.29 -29.92
CA GLU A 805 -42.46 4.05 -30.68
C GLU A 805 -41.20 4.10 -31.55
N THR A 806 -40.86 5.29 -32.06
CA THR A 806 -39.66 5.54 -32.88
C THR A 806 -38.39 5.48 -32.04
N VAL A 807 -38.35 6.17 -30.91
CA VAL A 807 -37.23 6.13 -29.94
C VAL A 807 -37.03 4.71 -29.40
N ARG A 808 -38.12 3.99 -29.10
CA ARG A 808 -38.09 2.59 -28.67
C ARG A 808 -37.48 1.67 -29.73
N LYS A 809 -37.84 1.85 -31.02
CA LYS A 809 -37.28 1.09 -32.14
C LYS A 809 -35.79 1.36 -32.33
N GLU A 810 -35.35 2.62 -32.25
CA GLU A 810 -33.93 2.98 -32.38
C GLU A 810 -33.09 2.42 -31.22
N CYS A 811 -33.54 2.58 -29.97
CA CYS A 811 -32.82 2.06 -28.80
C CYS A 811 -32.70 0.54 -28.86
N LYS A 812 -33.76 -0.17 -29.29
CA LYS A 812 -33.74 -1.62 -29.49
C LYS A 812 -32.78 -2.04 -30.61
N ASN A 813 -32.71 -1.29 -31.71
CA ASN A 813 -31.77 -1.56 -32.79
C ASN A 813 -30.32 -1.35 -32.37
N ILE A 814 -30.02 -0.30 -31.58
CA ILE A 814 -28.67 -0.01 -31.07
C ILE A 814 -28.24 -1.08 -30.06
N TYR A 815 -29.12 -1.45 -29.14
CA TYR A 815 -28.87 -2.56 -28.20
C TYR A 815 -28.54 -3.86 -28.94
N ASN A 816 -29.33 -4.20 -29.96
CA ASN A 816 -29.09 -5.38 -30.78
C ASN A 816 -27.80 -5.32 -31.61
N LYS A 817 -27.37 -4.12 -32.05
CA LYS A 817 -26.08 -3.94 -32.74
C LYS A 817 -24.89 -4.06 -31.79
N PHE A 818 -25.01 -3.51 -30.58
CA PHE A 818 -23.98 -3.59 -29.53
C PHE A 818 -23.78 -5.05 -29.04
N MET A 819 -24.88 -5.78 -28.83
CA MET A 819 -24.85 -7.18 -28.40
C MET A 819 -24.33 -8.16 -29.47
N LYS A 820 -24.24 -7.73 -30.75
CA LYS A 820 -23.73 -8.55 -31.86
C LYS A 820 -22.23 -8.34 -32.16
N GLY A 821 -21.50 -7.59 -31.34
CA GLY A 821 -20.03 -7.60 -31.35
C GLY A 821 -19.33 -6.89 -32.51
N ASN A 822 -20.00 -6.03 -33.28
CA ASN A 822 -19.34 -5.26 -34.35
C ASN A 822 -18.88 -3.89 -33.84
N VAL A 823 -17.56 -3.66 -33.90
CA VAL A 823 -16.95 -2.33 -33.77
C VAL A 823 -17.47 -1.44 -34.91
N ILE A 824 -18.10 -0.32 -34.55
CA ILE A 824 -18.61 0.65 -35.52
C ILE A 824 -17.46 1.56 -35.96
N ASN A 825 -16.95 1.39 -37.17
CA ASN A 825 -16.33 2.46 -37.94
C ASN A 825 -17.39 3.02 -38.90
N LEU A 826 -17.70 4.32 -38.78
CA LEU A 826 -18.59 5.02 -39.70
C LEU A 826 -17.75 5.68 -40.78
N THR A 827 -17.73 5.09 -41.97
CA THR A 827 -17.47 5.83 -43.21
C THR A 827 -18.61 5.55 -44.19
N ALA A 828 -18.98 6.60 -44.92
CA ALA A 828 -20.16 6.66 -45.77
C ALA A 828 -20.05 5.78 -47.03
N ASP A 829 -21.23 5.34 -47.45
CA ASP A 829 -21.63 4.82 -48.77
C ASP A 829 -21.31 3.38 -49.21
N HIS A 830 -22.39 2.81 -49.76
CA HIS A 830 -22.58 1.66 -50.65
C HIS A 830 -23.11 0.34 -50.06
N ASP A 831 -24.14 -0.15 -50.77
CA ASP A 831 -24.86 -1.41 -50.60
C ASP A 831 -23.91 -2.61 -50.56
N MET A 832 -24.16 -3.55 -49.64
CA MET A 832 -23.59 -4.88 -49.74
C MET A 832 -24.51 -5.94 -49.13
N THR A 833 -24.97 -6.84 -49.99
CA THR A 833 -25.64 -8.11 -49.69
C THR A 833 -24.65 -9.05 -49.00
N ILE A 834 -25.07 -9.78 -47.95
CA ILE A 834 -24.28 -10.86 -47.35
C ILE A 834 -25.10 -12.15 -47.37
N THR A 835 -24.51 -13.18 -47.97
CA THR A 835 -24.95 -14.58 -48.01
C THR A 835 -24.68 -15.30 -46.69
N GLU A 836 -25.56 -16.25 -46.35
CA GLU A 836 -25.46 -17.16 -45.21
C GLU A 836 -24.34 -18.19 -45.39
N ASP A 837 -23.62 -18.49 -44.31
CA ASP A 837 -23.02 -19.81 -44.09
C ASP A 837 -23.13 -20.19 -42.62
N GLY A 838 -23.59 -21.41 -42.38
CA GLY A 838 -24.04 -21.91 -41.08
C GLY A 838 -22.94 -22.52 -40.20
N ASN A 839 -23.20 -22.54 -38.89
CA ASN A 839 -23.25 -23.79 -38.12
C ASN A 839 -23.80 -23.54 -36.70
N SER A 840 -24.67 -24.48 -36.28
CA SER A 840 -25.26 -24.71 -34.95
C SER A 840 -25.90 -23.52 -34.21
N PHE A 841 -27.23 -23.44 -34.24
CA PHE A 841 -28.01 -22.78 -33.19
C PHE A 841 -28.83 -23.80 -32.40
N THR A 842 -28.66 -23.79 -31.08
CA THR A 842 -29.70 -24.24 -30.15
C THR A 842 -30.89 -23.30 -30.33
N SER A 843 -32.00 -23.77 -30.90
CA SER A 843 -33.17 -22.91 -31.10
C SER A 843 -33.78 -22.55 -29.73
N VAL A 844 -33.79 -21.28 -29.36
CA VAL A 844 -34.55 -20.77 -28.22
C VAL A 844 -35.89 -20.27 -28.75
N LYS A 845 -36.97 -20.98 -28.43
CA LYS A 845 -38.32 -20.66 -28.91
C LYS A 845 -39.09 -19.97 -27.79
N PHE A 846 -39.32 -18.66 -27.93
CA PHE A 846 -40.18 -17.92 -27.01
C PHE A 846 -41.64 -18.11 -27.39
N MET A 847 -42.45 -18.65 -26.48
CA MET A 847 -43.90 -18.75 -26.66
C MET A 847 -44.60 -17.90 -25.61
N SER A 848 -45.46 -16.99 -26.08
CA SER A 848 -46.38 -16.23 -25.23
C SER A 848 -47.64 -17.04 -25.05
N ILE A 849 -48.00 -17.33 -23.80
CA ILE A 849 -49.23 -18.05 -23.45
C ILE A 849 -50.26 -16.99 -23.01
N PRO A 850 -51.42 -16.86 -23.67
CA PRO A 850 -52.41 -15.85 -23.32
C PRO A 850 -53.05 -16.14 -21.94
N PRO A 851 -53.50 -15.10 -21.20
CA PRO A 851 -53.90 -15.21 -19.79
C PRO A 851 -55.13 -16.09 -19.51
N SER A 852 -55.85 -16.53 -20.55
CA SER A 852 -57.08 -17.32 -20.44
C SER A 852 -56.92 -18.79 -20.85
N SER A 853 -55.69 -19.30 -20.93
CA SER A 853 -55.44 -20.67 -21.39
C SER A 853 -55.55 -21.66 -20.24
N GLU A 854 -56.46 -22.63 -20.39
CA GLU A 854 -56.66 -23.72 -19.45
C GLU A 854 -55.43 -24.64 -19.40
N ILE A 855 -55.23 -25.29 -18.25
CA ILE A 855 -54.16 -26.28 -17.95
C ILE A 855 -54.01 -27.36 -19.06
N SER A 856 -55.07 -27.63 -19.83
CA SER A 856 -55.07 -28.51 -21.00
C SER A 856 -54.09 -28.08 -22.11
N THR A 857 -53.85 -26.78 -22.27
CA THR A 857 -52.91 -26.22 -23.26
C THR A 857 -51.46 -26.45 -22.86
N LEU A 858 -51.16 -26.33 -21.56
CA LEU A 858 -49.83 -26.63 -21.00
C LEU A 858 -49.49 -28.13 -21.11
N LYS A 859 -50.49 -29.02 -20.95
CA LYS A 859 -50.34 -30.46 -21.18
C LYS A 859 -49.93 -30.79 -22.61
N GLN A 860 -50.60 -30.23 -23.61
CA GLN A 860 -50.26 -30.48 -25.02
C GLN A 860 -48.87 -29.97 -25.41
N ILE A 861 -48.39 -28.90 -24.76
CA ILE A 861 -47.05 -28.36 -24.99
C ILE A 861 -45.98 -29.26 -24.35
N ALA A 862 -46.20 -29.72 -23.12
CA ALA A 862 -45.29 -30.64 -22.43
C ALA A 862 -45.16 -32.00 -23.15
N GLU A 863 -46.26 -32.55 -23.66
CA GLU A 863 -46.27 -33.80 -24.45
C GLU A 863 -45.51 -33.65 -25.77
N LYS A 864 -45.58 -32.48 -26.43
CA LYS A 864 -44.81 -32.21 -27.66
C LYS A 864 -43.31 -32.01 -27.42
N VAL A 865 -42.93 -31.48 -26.26
CA VAL A 865 -41.52 -31.25 -25.88
C VAL A 865 -40.84 -32.56 -25.48
N THR A 866 -41.55 -33.46 -24.78
CA THR A 866 -41.02 -34.77 -24.37
C THR A 866 -40.82 -35.75 -25.53
N GLN A 867 -41.45 -35.52 -26.69
CA GLN A 867 -41.26 -36.30 -27.92
C GLN A 867 -40.08 -35.82 -28.79
N SER A 868 -39.33 -34.78 -28.37
CA SER A 868 -38.18 -34.24 -29.11
C SER A 868 -36.85 -34.81 -28.57
N GLU A 869 -36.04 -35.45 -29.42
CA GLU A 869 -34.71 -36.00 -29.06
C GLU A 869 -33.60 -34.94 -28.85
N SER A 870 -33.92 -33.64 -28.98
CA SER A 870 -32.95 -32.54 -28.79
C SER A 870 -33.01 -31.93 -27.40
N LYS A 871 -31.86 -31.51 -26.84
CA LYS A 871 -31.81 -30.71 -25.58
C LYS A 871 -32.46 -29.35 -25.80
N VAL A 872 -33.68 -29.16 -25.30
CA VAL A 872 -34.40 -27.87 -25.35
C VAL A 872 -34.36 -27.20 -23.99
N SER A 873 -33.94 -25.94 -23.94
CA SER A 873 -34.11 -25.07 -22.76
C SER A 873 -35.37 -24.22 -22.96
N ILE A 874 -36.34 -24.36 -22.05
CA ILE A 874 -37.61 -23.63 -22.10
C ILE A 874 -37.64 -22.61 -20.97
N ILE A 875 -37.95 -21.35 -21.32
CA ILE A 875 -38.07 -20.25 -20.36
C ILE A 875 -39.56 -19.89 -20.30
N PHE A 876 -40.18 -20.08 -19.13
CA PHE A 876 -41.58 -19.71 -18.88
C PHE A 876 -41.66 -18.29 -18.33
N GLY A 877 -42.56 -17.47 -18.88
CA GLY A 877 -42.94 -16.18 -18.30
C GLY A 877 -44.29 -16.31 -17.61
N PHE A 878 -44.34 -16.10 -16.29
CA PHE A 878 -45.59 -16.18 -15.52
C PHE A 878 -46.26 -14.80 -15.42
N CYS A 879 -47.58 -14.77 -15.64
CA CYS A 879 -48.43 -13.62 -15.34
C CYS A 879 -49.08 -13.82 -13.96
N SER A 880 -49.26 -12.75 -13.20
CA SER A 880 -49.44 -12.69 -11.74
C SER A 880 -50.77 -13.22 -11.17
N THR A 881 -51.44 -14.16 -11.82
CA THR A 881 -52.72 -14.72 -11.34
C THR A 881 -52.67 -16.21 -11.01
N LEU A 882 -51.53 -16.89 -11.18
CA LEU A 882 -51.35 -18.29 -10.80
C LEU A 882 -50.53 -18.41 -9.51
N ASP A 883 -51.00 -19.24 -8.58
CA ASP A 883 -50.26 -19.60 -7.38
C ASP A 883 -48.97 -20.33 -7.77
N ILE A 884 -47.85 -19.65 -7.55
CA ILE A 884 -46.50 -20.10 -7.85
C ILE A 884 -46.19 -21.41 -7.11
N LYS A 885 -46.77 -21.64 -5.92
CA LYS A 885 -46.55 -22.88 -5.16
C LYS A 885 -47.18 -24.11 -5.81
N GLU A 886 -48.38 -23.99 -6.37
CA GLU A 886 -49.02 -25.10 -7.09
C GLU A 886 -48.31 -25.39 -8.42
N THR A 887 -47.88 -24.33 -9.11
CA THR A 887 -47.22 -24.46 -10.42
C THR A 887 -45.84 -25.12 -10.30
N VAL A 888 -45.06 -24.76 -9.27
CA VAL A 888 -43.74 -25.38 -8.99
C VAL A 888 -43.88 -26.81 -8.47
N LYS A 889 -45.02 -27.17 -7.85
CA LYS A 889 -45.28 -28.54 -7.40
C LYS A 889 -45.71 -29.47 -8.56
N TYR A 890 -46.17 -28.90 -9.67
CA TYR A 890 -46.64 -29.63 -10.85
C TYR A 890 -45.55 -29.81 -11.92
N LEU A 891 -44.66 -28.83 -12.10
CA LEU A 891 -43.42 -28.96 -12.90
C LEU A 891 -42.41 -29.88 -12.22
#